data_AF-A0A2A5HNQ6-F1
#
_entry.id   AF-A0A2A5HNQ6-F1
#
_cell.length_a   1.000
_cell.length_b   1.000
_cell.length_c   1.000
_cell.angle_alpha   90.00
_cell.angle_beta   90.00
_cell.angle_gamma   90.00
#
_symmetry.space_group_name_H-M   'P 1'
#
loop_
_entity.id
_entity.type
_entity.pdbx_description
1 polymer ?
#
loop_
_entity_poly.entity_id
_entity_poly.type
_entity_poly.pdbx_seq_one_letter_code
_entity_poly.pdbx_strand_id
1 'polypeptide(L)'
;MKLLKLIGVIVLFCYSTLNAQELIELTSKKEFEEKGHNHISSAVLTTDGYHVVTGYTQNNSKGGKDIWVAKLSITGELIWQKTFGDINNDEGTAIVEALDGDYAVVGHSINSTSGYTEGWFLKLDQSGKLVSESTFKLSSYEKLNDIKIFDKKNFIVCGVRKEAGDDDLNFSILKINNRGVKIWQQHLGTQYFSDESQTLVVTAQQEILVAGYTTNNKKMQQVYLVKLDAYGKILFDEKLGEEAEFNSILSMEETPDGKVLMAGYTSVETNGAEDMLVMIYDRLKKNITKKSFGKHNADKLNSITTYKGGYLATGASKSLKGDREKLYMVKFDRDLNVEWERAYLDGDKTVGSDIIVNHDGFTIFGSIEKNKTENGLILNYKDNSSSLLSETTPEAKIAALQKYATKDGVSLLSNVLVQEFEDITYRGSGDPLKGLNVSKSLEDLKVGNYYALIIGIDKYTGSWSPLKNAVNDAKTIETTLKSKYKFHQFKTLYNEQATRTNIIAAMEWLVANVKPDDNVFIYYSGHGEFKKELNKGYWVPFGATTMSTSNYISNSDIQTFIKGIQSQHTLLVADACFSGDIFRGNTMSVPFENSPKYYKKVHSLKSRQAMTSGGIEPVMDGGKDGHSVFAYYLLKALRENDSDMMDASQVFNKIKIPVYNNSDQSPDFNPISKSGDEGGQFIFMKK
;
A
#
# COMPACT_ATOMS: atom_id res chain seq x y z
N MET A 1 -8.43 0.24 -57.28
CA MET A 1 -8.39 -0.80 -56.22
C MET A 1 -7.47 -0.44 -55.03
N LYS A 2 -7.41 0.84 -54.62
CA LYS A 2 -6.68 1.29 -53.41
C LYS A 2 -7.54 2.12 -52.43
N LEU A 3 -8.79 2.43 -52.78
CA LEU A 3 -9.68 3.26 -51.96
C LEU A 3 -10.59 2.44 -51.01
N LEU A 4 -10.83 1.15 -51.29
CA LEU A 4 -11.67 0.29 -50.43
C LEU A 4 -10.95 -0.31 -49.21
N LYS A 5 -9.61 -0.31 -49.17
CA LYS A 5 -8.85 -0.82 -48.00
C LYS A 5 -8.67 0.24 -46.89
N LEU A 6 -8.85 1.52 -47.19
CA LEU A 6 -8.69 2.60 -46.22
C LEU A 6 -9.96 2.83 -45.38
N ILE A 7 -11.14 2.59 -45.96
CA ILE A 7 -12.43 2.72 -45.25
C ILE A 7 -12.64 1.60 -44.23
N GLY A 8 -12.13 0.38 -44.49
CA GLY A 8 -12.21 -0.73 -43.53
C GLY A 8 -11.31 -0.58 -42.30
N VAL A 9 -10.17 0.12 -42.42
CA VAL A 9 -9.22 0.33 -41.33
C VAL A 9 -9.61 1.53 -40.45
N ILE A 10 -10.23 2.56 -41.04
CA ILE A 10 -10.77 3.71 -40.30
C ILE A 10 -12.01 3.32 -39.48
N VAL A 11 -12.84 2.38 -39.98
CA VAL A 11 -13.97 1.85 -39.20
C VAL A 11 -13.48 0.96 -38.05
N LEU A 12 -12.41 0.16 -38.21
CA LEU A 12 -11.83 -0.65 -37.13
C LEU A 12 -11.14 0.18 -36.02
N PHE A 13 -10.49 1.29 -36.36
CA PHE A 13 -9.85 2.17 -35.37
C PHE A 13 -10.83 3.03 -34.58
N CYS A 14 -12.02 3.31 -35.12
CA CYS A 14 -13.12 3.88 -34.33
C CYS A 14 -13.72 2.87 -33.33
N TYR A 15 -13.45 1.56 -33.46
CA TYR A 15 -13.95 0.55 -32.52
C TYR A 15 -13.04 0.33 -31.29
N SER A 16 -11.75 0.69 -31.33
CA SER A 16 -10.84 0.47 -30.18
C SER A 16 -10.96 1.52 -29.07
N THR A 17 -11.71 2.60 -29.31
CA THR A 17 -12.15 3.56 -28.29
C THR A 17 -13.55 3.24 -27.75
N LEU A 18 -14.09 2.03 -27.99
CA LEU A 18 -15.23 1.54 -27.23
C LEU A 18 -14.82 1.30 -25.77
N ASN A 19 -15.05 2.35 -24.98
CA ASN A 19 -15.44 2.38 -23.59
C ASN A 19 -14.69 1.44 -22.63
N ALA A 20 -13.55 1.89 -22.08
CA ALA A 20 -13.14 1.48 -20.72
C ALA A 20 -14.30 1.64 -19.70
N GLN A 21 -15.25 2.52 -20.01
CA GLN A 21 -16.52 2.74 -19.32
C GLN A 21 -17.55 1.59 -19.46
N GLU A 22 -17.37 0.62 -20.35
CA GLU A 22 -18.22 -0.57 -20.44
C GLU A 22 -17.65 -1.76 -19.68
N LEU A 23 -16.38 -1.68 -19.26
CA LEU A 23 -15.64 -2.77 -18.60
C LEU A 23 -15.81 -2.79 -17.09
N ILE A 24 -16.08 -1.64 -16.48
CA ILE A 24 -16.51 -1.60 -15.08
C ILE A 24 -18.03 -1.75 -15.06
N GLU A 25 -18.50 -2.83 -14.46
CA GLU A 25 -19.91 -3.18 -14.38
C GLU A 25 -20.39 -3.01 -12.95
N LEU A 26 -21.45 -2.24 -12.74
CA LEU A 26 -22.15 -2.21 -11.45
C LEU A 26 -22.86 -3.55 -11.27
N THR A 27 -22.35 -4.42 -10.41
CA THR A 27 -22.86 -5.78 -10.19
C THR A 27 -23.91 -5.85 -9.11
N SER A 28 -23.81 -4.99 -8.08
CA SER A 28 -24.85 -4.87 -7.07
C SER A 28 -24.94 -3.48 -6.49
N LYS A 29 -26.14 -3.16 -6.01
CA LYS A 29 -26.45 -1.95 -5.27
C LYS A 29 -27.24 -2.34 -4.03
N LYS A 30 -26.86 -1.78 -2.88
CA LYS A 30 -27.60 -1.93 -1.62
C LYS A 30 -27.83 -0.57 -0.98
N GLU A 31 -29.04 -0.34 -0.51
CA GLU A 31 -29.41 0.80 0.33
C GLU A 31 -29.84 0.28 1.71
N PHE A 32 -29.46 0.99 2.77
CA PHE A 32 -29.98 0.73 4.12
C PHE A 32 -31.29 1.52 4.31
N GLU A 33 -32.39 1.02 3.75
CA GLU A 33 -33.72 1.66 3.77
C GLU A 33 -34.46 1.55 5.12
N GLU A 34 -33.72 1.53 6.24
CA GLU A 34 -34.34 1.59 7.56
C GLU A 34 -34.92 2.99 7.82
N LYS A 35 -35.92 3.14 8.70
CA LYS A 35 -36.63 4.43 8.90
C LYS A 35 -35.68 5.54 9.38
N GLY A 36 -35.82 6.77 8.91
CA GLY A 36 -34.95 7.87 9.37
C GLY A 36 -33.57 7.85 8.70
N HIS A 37 -32.65 8.66 9.22
CA HIS A 37 -31.38 8.92 8.53
C HIS A 37 -30.30 7.87 8.85
N ASN A 38 -29.65 7.33 7.83
CA ASN A 38 -28.51 6.42 7.90
C ASN A 38 -27.39 6.93 6.98
N HIS A 39 -26.16 6.95 7.47
CA HIS A 39 -25.00 7.44 6.71
C HIS A 39 -23.80 6.53 6.91
N ILE A 40 -23.02 6.28 5.85
CA ILE A 40 -21.74 5.57 5.92
C ILE A 40 -20.61 6.59 5.74
N SER A 41 -19.78 6.74 6.76
CA SER A 41 -18.64 7.67 6.74
C SER A 41 -17.35 6.98 6.26
N SER A 42 -17.12 5.73 6.69
CA SER A 42 -15.88 4.99 6.41
C SER A 42 -16.12 3.49 6.43
N ALA A 43 -15.29 2.75 5.70
CA ALA A 43 -15.33 1.30 5.60
C ALA A 43 -13.93 0.69 5.67
N VAL A 44 -13.84 -0.55 6.13
CA VAL A 44 -12.61 -1.35 6.08
C VAL A 44 -12.88 -2.75 5.54
N LEU A 45 -11.96 -3.27 4.71
CA LEU A 45 -11.94 -4.67 4.30
C LEU A 45 -11.25 -5.47 5.39
N THR A 46 -11.96 -6.43 5.96
CA THR A 46 -11.43 -7.26 7.05
C THR A 46 -10.61 -8.42 6.51
N THR A 47 -9.71 -8.94 7.35
CA THR A 47 -8.87 -10.10 7.04
C THR A 47 -9.66 -11.37 6.70
N ASP A 48 -10.89 -11.49 7.21
CA ASP A 48 -11.83 -12.58 6.89
C ASP A 48 -12.68 -12.33 5.63
N GLY A 49 -12.42 -11.24 4.88
CA GLY A 49 -13.03 -10.97 3.57
C GLY A 49 -14.41 -10.33 3.63
N TYR A 50 -14.77 -9.70 4.74
CA TYR A 50 -16.00 -8.94 4.92
C TYR A 50 -15.72 -7.43 4.88
N HIS A 51 -16.76 -6.63 4.77
CA HIS A 51 -16.67 -5.20 5.01
C HIS A 51 -17.18 -4.87 6.41
N VAL A 52 -16.53 -3.95 7.09
CA VAL A 52 -17.09 -3.32 8.29
C VAL A 52 -17.15 -1.83 8.06
N VAL A 53 -18.34 -1.26 8.26
CA VAL A 53 -18.62 0.16 8.01
C VAL A 53 -18.94 0.87 9.32
N THR A 54 -18.62 2.15 9.38
CA THR A 54 -19.08 3.04 10.44
C THR A 54 -19.75 4.28 9.87
N GLY A 55 -20.61 4.90 10.67
CA GLY A 55 -21.23 6.18 10.37
C GLY A 55 -22.23 6.54 11.46
N TYR A 56 -23.44 6.93 11.06
CA TYR A 56 -24.51 7.17 12.01
C TYR A 56 -25.85 6.57 11.56
N THR A 57 -26.73 6.33 12.52
CA THR A 57 -28.13 5.98 12.29
C THR A 57 -29.03 6.69 13.29
N GLN A 58 -30.27 6.97 12.90
CA GLN A 58 -31.34 7.36 13.83
C GLN A 58 -32.24 6.17 14.22
N ASN A 59 -31.94 4.98 13.72
CA ASN A 59 -32.67 3.77 14.09
C ASN A 59 -32.12 3.19 15.39
N ASN A 60 -33.03 2.85 16.31
CA ASN A 60 -32.67 2.26 17.60
C ASN A 60 -31.60 3.09 18.36
N SER A 61 -31.66 4.42 18.21
CA SER A 61 -30.79 5.36 18.91
C SER A 61 -31.32 5.70 20.29
N LYS A 62 -30.44 6.17 21.19
CA LYS A 62 -30.82 6.66 22.53
C LYS A 62 -31.23 8.13 22.56
N GLY A 63 -31.31 8.76 21.38
CA GLY A 63 -31.66 10.17 21.23
C GLY A 63 -31.71 10.56 19.75
N GLY A 64 -30.77 11.39 19.33
CA GLY A 64 -30.64 11.84 17.95
C GLY A 64 -30.06 10.76 17.03
N LYS A 65 -28.96 11.09 16.35
CA LYS A 65 -28.12 10.13 15.63
C LYS A 65 -27.22 9.40 16.63
N ASP A 66 -26.98 8.10 16.44
CA ASP A 66 -25.98 7.34 17.19
C ASP A 66 -24.92 6.77 16.23
N ILE A 67 -23.70 6.55 16.74
CA ILE A 67 -22.62 5.86 16.01
C ILE A 67 -23.14 4.49 15.61
N TRP A 68 -23.14 4.23 14.31
CA TRP A 68 -23.57 2.97 13.75
C TRP A 68 -22.38 2.20 13.21
N VAL A 69 -22.27 0.93 13.58
CA VAL A 69 -21.24 0.01 13.06
C VAL A 69 -21.93 -1.24 12.53
N ALA A 70 -21.61 -1.64 11.31
CA ALA A 70 -22.17 -2.83 10.70
C ALA A 70 -21.10 -3.66 9.99
N LYS A 71 -21.18 -4.98 10.15
CA LYS A 71 -20.42 -5.95 9.36
C LYS A 71 -21.29 -6.51 8.25
N LEU A 72 -20.73 -6.50 7.05
CA LEU A 72 -21.42 -6.81 5.80
C LEU A 72 -20.60 -7.83 5.03
N SER A 73 -21.28 -8.72 4.31
CA SER A 73 -20.64 -9.49 3.25
C SER A 73 -20.13 -8.55 2.14
N ILE A 74 -19.22 -9.06 1.30
CA ILE A 74 -18.72 -8.34 0.13
C ILE A 74 -19.83 -7.83 -0.82
N THR A 75 -20.98 -8.49 -0.85
CA THR A 75 -22.13 -8.08 -1.68
C THR A 75 -23.02 -7.03 -1.00
N GLY A 76 -22.70 -6.62 0.23
CA GLY A 76 -23.48 -5.66 1.02
C GLY A 76 -24.60 -6.29 1.87
N GLU A 77 -24.68 -7.62 1.98
CA GLU A 77 -25.65 -8.25 2.89
C GLU A 77 -25.22 -8.10 4.35
N LEU A 78 -26.16 -7.70 5.21
CA LEU A 78 -25.94 -7.44 6.62
C LEU A 78 -25.65 -8.74 7.40
N ILE A 79 -24.52 -8.78 8.11
CA ILE A 79 -24.15 -9.87 9.03
C ILE A 79 -24.55 -9.52 10.45
N TRP A 80 -24.13 -8.34 10.91
CA TRP A 80 -24.55 -7.76 12.19
C TRP A 80 -24.44 -6.23 12.16
N GLN A 81 -25.21 -5.56 13.00
CA GLN A 81 -25.09 -4.12 13.26
C GLN A 81 -25.23 -3.79 14.74
N LYS A 82 -24.64 -2.67 15.16
CA LYS A 82 -24.62 -2.14 16.52
C LYS A 82 -24.73 -0.62 16.51
N THR A 83 -25.35 -0.07 17.55
CA THR A 83 -25.46 1.38 17.78
C THR A 83 -24.82 1.75 19.11
N PHE A 84 -24.09 2.87 19.11
CA PHE A 84 -23.37 3.40 20.27
C PHE A 84 -23.56 4.91 20.32
N GLY A 85 -23.95 5.41 21.49
CA GLY A 85 -24.26 6.82 21.65
C GLY A 85 -24.95 7.11 22.97
N ASP A 86 -25.17 8.41 23.19
CA ASP A 86 -25.92 8.98 24.29
C ASP A 86 -27.20 9.70 23.79
N ILE A 87 -27.62 10.79 24.45
CA ILE A 87 -28.83 11.53 24.06
C ILE A 87 -28.58 12.55 22.95
N ASN A 88 -27.31 12.89 22.70
CA ASN A 88 -26.88 13.84 21.68
C ASN A 88 -26.87 13.17 20.29
N ASN A 89 -26.32 13.87 19.28
CA ASN A 89 -26.02 13.24 18.00
C ASN A 89 -24.59 12.73 18.02
N ASP A 90 -24.40 11.43 17.97
CA ASP A 90 -23.10 10.78 17.89
C ASP A 90 -22.85 10.23 16.48
N GLU A 91 -21.68 10.54 15.92
CA GLU A 91 -21.34 10.16 14.54
C GLU A 91 -19.97 9.48 14.49
N GLY A 92 -19.92 8.28 13.90
CA GLY A 92 -18.68 7.58 13.62
C GLY A 92 -18.02 8.14 12.37
N THR A 93 -16.74 8.46 12.45
CA THR A 93 -15.99 9.13 11.36
C THR A 93 -15.03 8.19 10.65
N ALA A 94 -14.34 7.31 11.39
CA ALA A 94 -13.38 6.38 10.81
C ALA A 94 -13.34 5.04 11.57
N ILE A 95 -12.98 3.98 10.85
CA ILE A 95 -12.87 2.62 11.36
C ILE A 95 -11.64 1.91 10.81
N VAL A 96 -10.99 1.08 11.63
CA VAL A 96 -9.92 0.16 11.22
C VAL A 96 -10.10 -1.22 11.87
N GLU A 97 -9.67 -2.28 11.17
CA GLU A 97 -9.45 -3.60 11.76
C GLU A 97 -8.05 -3.62 12.38
N ALA A 98 -7.96 -3.73 13.70
CA ALA A 98 -6.69 -3.78 14.40
C ALA A 98 -5.97 -5.13 14.20
N LEU A 99 -4.69 -5.18 14.57
CA LEU A 99 -3.85 -6.38 14.34
C LEU A 99 -4.25 -7.62 15.17
N ASP A 100 -5.15 -7.46 16.14
CA ASP A 100 -5.81 -8.55 16.89
C ASP A 100 -7.11 -9.04 16.23
N GLY A 101 -7.52 -8.43 15.11
CA GLY A 101 -8.76 -8.71 14.38
C GLY A 101 -10.00 -7.98 14.92
N ASP A 102 -9.86 -7.26 16.03
CA ASP A 102 -10.93 -6.43 16.60
C ASP A 102 -11.00 -5.07 15.90
N TYR A 103 -12.15 -4.42 15.93
CA TYR A 103 -12.35 -3.13 15.26
C TYR A 103 -12.13 -1.95 16.20
N ALA A 104 -11.47 -0.91 15.71
CA ALA A 104 -11.35 0.37 16.41
C ALA A 104 -12.09 1.44 15.60
N VAL A 105 -13.00 2.16 16.26
CA VAL A 105 -13.84 3.20 15.68
C VAL A 105 -13.58 4.50 16.42
N VAL A 106 -13.47 5.60 15.69
CA VAL A 106 -13.50 6.95 16.25
C VAL A 106 -14.69 7.74 15.74
N GLY A 107 -15.07 8.75 16.49
CA GLY A 107 -16.21 9.61 16.19
C GLY A 107 -16.29 10.78 17.14
N HIS A 108 -17.45 11.39 17.22
CA HIS A 108 -17.71 12.51 18.11
C HIS A 108 -19.19 12.64 18.46
N SER A 109 -19.46 13.37 19.54
CA SER A 109 -20.81 13.74 19.97
C SER A 109 -21.09 15.22 19.71
N ILE A 110 -22.32 15.53 19.30
CA ILE A 110 -22.80 16.86 18.98
C ILE A 110 -24.06 17.15 19.79
N ASN A 111 -23.95 18.09 20.71
CA ASN A 111 -25.11 18.66 21.40
C ASN A 111 -25.75 19.76 20.52
N SER A 112 -27.06 19.70 20.35
CA SER A 112 -27.81 20.62 19.50
C SER A 112 -27.75 22.09 19.93
N THR A 113 -27.38 22.37 21.20
CA THR A 113 -27.31 23.72 21.76
C THR A 113 -25.87 24.24 21.83
N SER A 114 -24.91 23.39 22.22
CA SER A 114 -23.51 23.81 22.47
C SER A 114 -22.51 23.39 21.38
N GLY A 115 -22.94 22.66 20.34
CA GLY A 115 -22.06 22.13 19.30
C GLY A 115 -21.38 20.83 19.70
N TYR A 116 -20.22 20.55 19.11
CA TYR A 116 -19.46 19.32 19.38
C TYR A 116 -18.98 19.31 20.81
N THR A 117 -19.20 18.20 21.51
CA THR A 117 -18.94 18.10 22.94
C THR A 117 -17.74 17.21 23.25
N GLU A 118 -17.61 16.07 22.58
CA GLU A 118 -16.64 15.03 22.97
C GLU A 118 -16.19 14.18 21.78
N GLY A 119 -14.90 13.84 21.74
CA GLY A 119 -14.39 12.80 20.84
C GLY A 119 -14.69 11.41 21.38
N TRP A 120 -15.05 10.46 20.53
CA TRP A 120 -15.36 9.08 20.91
C TRP A 120 -14.35 8.09 20.35
N PHE A 121 -13.99 7.10 21.17
CA PHE A 121 -13.29 5.89 20.74
C PHE A 121 -14.03 4.65 21.21
N LEU A 122 -14.22 3.69 20.31
CA LEU A 122 -14.81 2.39 20.58
C LEU A 122 -13.87 1.30 20.09
N LYS A 123 -13.64 0.29 20.93
CA LYS A 123 -13.01 -0.98 20.55
C LYS A 123 -14.09 -2.06 20.58
N LEU A 124 -14.27 -2.75 19.47
CA LEU A 124 -15.29 -3.79 19.30
C LEU A 124 -14.60 -5.11 18.96
N ASP A 125 -15.10 -6.22 19.49
CA ASP A 125 -14.63 -7.53 19.04
C ASP A 125 -15.16 -7.87 17.63
N GLN A 126 -14.70 -8.99 17.06
CA GLN A 126 -15.13 -9.46 15.74
C GLN A 126 -16.65 -9.66 15.56
N SER A 127 -17.40 -9.81 16.67
CA SER A 127 -18.86 -9.94 16.71
C SER A 127 -19.59 -8.60 16.87
N GLY A 128 -18.84 -7.50 16.96
CA GLY A 128 -19.35 -6.15 17.21
C GLY A 128 -19.65 -5.88 18.69
N LYS A 129 -19.26 -6.76 19.62
CA LYS A 129 -19.48 -6.50 21.05
C LYS A 129 -18.45 -5.49 21.53
N LEU A 130 -18.91 -4.51 22.32
CA LEU A 130 -18.05 -3.50 22.93
C LEU A 130 -17.03 -4.15 23.89
N VAL A 131 -15.75 -3.91 23.62
CA VAL A 131 -14.61 -4.34 24.44
C VAL A 131 -14.14 -3.21 25.35
N SER A 132 -14.04 -1.99 24.80
CA SER A 132 -13.75 -0.79 25.57
C SER A 132 -14.29 0.47 24.87
N GLU A 133 -14.64 1.47 25.66
CA GLU A 133 -15.00 2.80 25.18
C GLU A 133 -14.19 3.87 25.92
N SER A 134 -13.97 5.00 25.27
CA SER A 134 -13.36 6.19 25.88
C SER A 134 -13.93 7.43 25.23
N THR A 135 -14.24 8.45 26.05
CA THR A 135 -14.57 9.78 25.54
C THR A 135 -13.47 10.77 25.86
N PHE A 136 -13.23 11.69 24.93
CA PHE A 136 -12.20 12.71 25.00
C PHE A 136 -12.88 14.07 25.09
N LYS A 137 -13.05 14.56 26.33
CA LYS A 137 -13.49 15.94 26.63
C LYS A 137 -12.29 16.84 26.88
N LEU A 138 -11.34 16.84 25.96
CA LEU A 138 -10.06 17.51 26.16
C LEU A 138 -10.17 19.04 25.95
N SER A 139 -11.32 19.51 25.47
CA SER A 139 -11.67 20.91 25.27
C SER A 139 -13.20 21.13 25.16
N SER A 140 -13.63 22.38 24.96
CA SER A 140 -15.04 22.76 24.71
C SER A 140 -15.57 22.30 23.35
N TYR A 141 -14.69 21.88 22.44
CA TYR A 141 -15.00 21.33 21.13
C TYR A 141 -13.95 20.29 20.81
N GLU A 142 -14.28 19.01 20.80
CA GLU A 142 -13.36 17.95 20.38
C GLU A 142 -14.04 17.07 19.34
N LYS A 143 -13.41 16.94 18.18
CA LYS A 143 -13.89 16.12 17.06
C LYS A 143 -12.77 15.18 16.63
N LEU A 144 -13.02 13.87 16.58
CA LEU A 144 -12.06 12.91 16.00
C LEU A 144 -12.50 12.57 14.58
N ASN A 145 -11.59 12.70 13.62
CA ASN A 145 -11.89 12.62 12.19
C ASN A 145 -11.35 11.34 11.54
N ASP A 146 -10.14 10.89 11.89
CA ASP A 146 -9.52 9.70 11.29
C ASP A 146 -8.72 8.90 12.32
N ILE A 147 -8.59 7.59 12.10
CA ILE A 147 -7.81 6.66 12.91
C ILE A 147 -6.98 5.73 12.00
N LYS A 148 -5.70 5.53 12.33
CA LYS A 148 -4.86 4.50 11.70
C LYS A 148 -4.14 3.66 12.75
N ILE A 149 -3.88 2.41 12.37
CA ILE A 149 -3.08 1.48 13.15
C ILE A 149 -1.65 2.02 13.19
N PHE A 150 -1.09 2.17 14.39
CA PHE A 150 0.32 2.50 14.56
C PHE A 150 1.15 1.22 14.77
N ASP A 151 0.73 0.38 15.69
CA ASP A 151 1.31 -0.93 15.99
C ASP A 151 0.27 -1.86 16.65
N LYS A 152 0.70 -3.04 17.14
CA LYS A 152 -0.19 -4.02 17.80
C LYS A 152 -0.94 -3.49 19.03
N LYS A 153 -0.43 -2.43 19.65
CA LYS A 153 -0.91 -1.89 20.92
C LYS A 153 -1.48 -0.49 20.77
N ASN A 154 -1.28 0.20 19.66
CA ASN A 154 -1.49 1.63 19.56
C ASN A 154 -2.13 2.06 18.23
N PHE A 155 -2.90 3.14 18.30
CA PHE A 155 -3.47 3.84 17.17
C PHE A 155 -3.02 5.31 17.17
N ILE A 156 -2.96 5.91 15.99
CA ILE A 156 -2.92 7.36 15.82
C ILE A 156 -4.31 7.83 15.42
N VAL A 157 -4.77 8.90 16.04
CA VAL A 157 -6.04 9.56 15.76
C VAL A 157 -5.77 11.02 15.45
N CYS A 158 -6.39 11.56 14.40
CA CYS A 158 -6.39 12.99 14.14
C CYS A 158 -7.79 13.57 14.31
N GLY A 159 -7.85 14.86 14.59
CA GLY A 159 -9.07 15.56 14.89
C GLY A 159 -8.88 17.05 15.05
N VAL A 160 -9.87 17.67 15.67
CA VAL A 160 -9.94 19.11 15.89
C VAL A 160 -10.28 19.35 17.34
N ARG A 161 -9.63 20.36 17.92
CA ARG A 161 -9.91 20.83 19.27
C ARG A 161 -10.09 22.34 19.30
N LYS A 162 -10.71 22.87 20.36
CA LYS A 162 -10.73 24.31 20.65
C LYS A 162 -9.93 24.60 21.93
N GLU A 163 -9.16 25.68 21.98
CA GLU A 163 -8.51 26.06 23.24
C GLU A 163 -9.43 26.95 24.09
N ALA A 164 -9.28 26.88 25.41
CA ALA A 164 -10.13 27.69 26.30
C ALA A 164 -9.77 29.17 26.16
N GLY A 165 -10.73 29.99 25.73
CA GLY A 165 -10.51 31.41 25.47
C GLY A 165 -9.98 31.73 24.06
N ASP A 166 -9.74 30.70 23.25
CA ASP A 166 -9.55 30.81 21.81
C ASP A 166 -10.91 30.63 21.14
N ASP A 167 -11.20 31.41 20.09
CA ASP A 167 -12.41 31.22 19.28
C ASP A 167 -12.20 30.33 18.07
N ASP A 168 -10.94 30.04 17.74
CA ASP A 168 -10.51 29.23 16.61
C ASP A 168 -10.31 27.74 16.95
N LEU A 169 -10.27 26.95 15.87
CA LEU A 169 -10.05 25.51 15.92
C LEU A 169 -8.55 25.20 15.74
N ASN A 170 -8.07 24.13 16.38
CA ASN A 170 -6.67 23.72 16.32
C ASN A 170 -6.57 22.23 15.92
N PHE A 171 -5.52 21.87 15.18
CA PHE A 171 -5.19 20.47 14.88
C PHE A 171 -5.05 19.70 16.19
N SER A 172 -5.63 18.51 16.28
CA SER A 172 -5.47 17.59 17.41
C SER A 172 -4.95 16.26 16.87
N ILE A 173 -3.85 15.77 17.42
CA ILE A 173 -3.24 14.49 17.03
C ILE A 173 -2.99 13.71 18.31
N LEU A 174 -3.53 12.51 18.40
CA LEU A 174 -3.43 11.66 19.58
C LEU A 174 -2.78 10.34 19.22
N LYS A 175 -1.91 9.84 20.11
CA LYS A 175 -1.61 8.42 20.18
C LYS A 175 -2.37 7.82 21.34
N ILE A 176 -3.13 6.78 21.05
CA ILE A 176 -3.92 6.04 22.04
C ILE A 176 -3.49 4.57 22.03
N ASN A 177 -3.61 3.90 23.17
CA ASN A 177 -3.42 2.46 23.22
C ASN A 177 -4.68 1.69 22.75
N ASN A 178 -4.58 0.37 22.68
CA ASN A 178 -5.65 -0.52 22.20
C ASN A 178 -6.89 -0.60 23.13
N ARG A 179 -6.90 0.18 24.22
CA ARG A 179 -8.06 0.34 25.13
C ARG A 179 -8.64 1.75 25.08
N GLY A 180 -8.18 2.61 24.17
CA GLY A 180 -8.61 4.00 24.09
C GLY A 180 -7.93 4.94 25.09
N VAL A 181 -6.89 4.49 25.80
CA VAL A 181 -6.18 5.36 26.75
C VAL A 181 -5.15 6.19 26.00
N LYS A 182 -5.24 7.52 26.15
CA LYS A 182 -4.27 8.48 25.61
C LYS A 182 -2.86 8.21 26.14
N ILE A 183 -1.91 8.08 25.23
CA ILE A 183 -0.48 8.00 25.51
C ILE A 183 0.14 9.39 25.42
N TRP A 184 -0.04 10.05 24.28
CA TRP A 184 0.38 11.43 24.07
C TRP A 184 -0.61 12.16 23.15
N GLN A 185 -0.54 13.48 23.18
CA GLN A 185 -1.30 14.34 22.28
C GLN A 185 -0.41 15.51 21.84
N GLN A 186 -0.56 15.89 20.58
CA GLN A 186 -0.06 17.13 20.01
C GLN A 186 -1.23 17.97 19.53
N HIS A 187 -1.02 19.27 19.53
CA HIS A 187 -1.91 20.21 18.87
C HIS A 187 -1.10 21.26 18.14
N LEU A 188 -1.63 21.72 17.01
CA LEU A 188 -1.04 22.78 16.22
C LEU A 188 -2.12 23.78 15.86
N GLY A 189 -1.79 25.05 16.00
CA GLY A 189 -2.59 26.14 15.50
C GLY A 189 -2.29 27.44 16.24
N THR A 190 -2.99 28.50 15.86
CA THR A 190 -2.79 29.84 16.42
C THR A 190 -4.12 30.44 16.85
N GLN A 191 -4.09 31.36 17.81
CA GLN A 191 -5.27 32.08 18.33
C GLN A 191 -6.04 32.96 17.32
N TYR A 192 -5.70 32.89 16.02
CA TYR A 192 -6.26 33.75 14.97
C TYR A 192 -6.73 32.97 13.74
N PHE A 193 -6.36 31.69 13.65
CA PHE A 193 -6.61 30.88 12.46
C PHE A 193 -7.12 29.52 12.88
N SER A 194 -8.20 29.10 12.24
CA SER A 194 -8.78 27.78 12.41
C SER A 194 -7.96 26.77 11.61
N ASP A 195 -7.32 25.86 12.32
CA ASP A 195 -6.54 24.75 11.84
C ASP A 195 -7.30 23.45 12.10
N GLU A 196 -7.73 22.75 11.05
CA GLU A 196 -8.50 21.51 11.17
C GLU A 196 -7.81 20.35 10.46
N SER A 197 -7.45 19.30 11.23
CA SER A 197 -6.96 18.06 10.64
C SER A 197 -8.12 17.15 10.24
N GLN A 198 -8.08 16.57 9.05
CA GLN A 198 -9.18 15.77 8.49
C GLN A 198 -8.79 14.30 8.30
N THR A 199 -7.53 14.02 7.96
CA THR A 199 -7.07 12.66 7.65
C THR A 199 -5.60 12.47 8.04
N LEU A 200 -5.19 11.22 8.23
CA LEU A 200 -3.82 10.87 8.53
C LEU A 200 -3.37 9.56 7.85
N VAL A 201 -2.06 9.39 7.70
CA VAL A 201 -1.43 8.13 7.35
C VAL A 201 -0.27 7.83 8.30
N VAL A 202 -0.15 6.56 8.71
CA VAL A 202 1.06 6.05 9.38
C VAL A 202 1.84 5.29 8.34
N THR A 203 3.07 5.74 8.08
CA THR A 203 3.91 5.15 7.03
C THR A 203 4.52 3.83 7.47
N ALA A 204 5.03 3.06 6.50
CA ALA A 204 5.80 1.85 6.77
C ALA A 204 7.03 2.08 7.68
N GLN A 205 7.55 3.31 7.78
CA GLN A 205 8.64 3.71 8.66
C GLN A 205 8.18 4.26 10.02
N GLN A 206 6.89 4.12 10.36
CA GLN A 206 6.25 4.67 11.56
C GLN A 206 6.34 6.20 11.67
N GLU A 207 6.42 6.88 10.52
CA GLU A 207 6.22 8.33 10.46
C GLU A 207 4.73 8.61 10.40
N ILE A 208 4.29 9.70 11.01
CA ILE A 208 2.89 10.10 11.04
C ILE A 208 2.78 11.33 10.13
N LEU A 209 1.93 11.26 9.11
CA LEU A 209 1.56 12.43 8.33
C LEU A 209 0.08 12.71 8.55
N VAL A 210 -0.25 13.97 8.79
CA VAL A 210 -1.60 14.45 9.04
C VAL A 210 -1.87 15.63 8.11
N ALA A 211 -3.03 15.64 7.46
CA ALA A 211 -3.42 16.73 6.58
C ALA A 211 -4.84 17.22 6.87
N GLY A 212 -5.08 18.45 6.45
CA GLY A 212 -6.37 19.13 6.52
C GLY A 212 -6.19 20.55 6.00
N TYR A 213 -6.67 21.56 6.73
CA TYR A 213 -6.51 22.96 6.34
C TYR A 213 -6.20 23.91 7.49
N THR A 214 -5.64 25.06 7.14
CA THR A 214 -5.40 26.22 8.01
C THR A 214 -6.07 27.44 7.40
N THR A 215 -6.71 28.30 8.20
CA THR A 215 -7.21 29.57 7.70
C THR A 215 -6.13 30.66 7.73
N ASN A 216 -6.32 31.71 6.94
CA ASN A 216 -5.46 32.90 6.97
C ASN A 216 -6.25 34.17 7.35
N ASN A 217 -5.59 35.33 7.29
CA ASN A 217 -6.19 36.63 7.65
C ASN A 217 -7.45 36.99 6.85
N LYS A 218 -7.65 36.38 5.68
CA LYS A 218 -8.82 36.56 4.83
C LYS A 218 -9.87 35.45 5.01
N LYS A 219 -9.66 34.56 5.98
CA LYS A 219 -10.43 33.33 6.23
C LYS A 219 -10.44 32.34 5.06
N MET A 220 -9.42 32.41 4.19
CA MET A 220 -9.21 31.46 3.10
C MET A 220 -8.49 30.22 3.66
N GLN A 221 -8.77 29.03 3.11
CA GLN A 221 -8.25 27.74 3.58
C GLN A 221 -7.04 27.29 2.73
N GLN A 222 -5.88 27.13 3.36
CA GLN A 222 -4.72 26.50 2.73
C GLN A 222 -4.58 25.08 3.23
N VAL A 223 -4.10 24.15 2.39
CA VAL A 223 -3.79 22.80 2.86
C VAL A 223 -2.72 22.91 3.92
N TYR A 224 -2.90 22.23 5.05
CA TYR A 224 -1.90 22.17 6.11
C TYR A 224 -1.46 20.72 6.30
N LEU A 225 -0.18 20.46 6.02
CA LEU A 225 0.45 19.13 6.09
C LEU A 225 1.46 19.12 7.24
N VAL A 226 1.26 18.22 8.20
CA VAL A 226 2.13 18.06 9.36
C VAL A 226 2.74 16.67 9.35
N LYS A 227 4.04 16.58 9.55
CA LYS A 227 4.76 15.32 9.73
C LYS A 227 5.32 15.23 11.13
N LEU A 228 5.13 14.07 11.77
CA LEU A 228 5.62 13.76 13.09
C LEU A 228 6.39 12.44 13.09
N ASP A 229 7.30 12.29 14.06
CA ASP A 229 7.86 10.98 14.39
C ASP A 229 6.89 10.15 15.25
N ALA A 230 7.28 8.91 15.54
CA ALA A 230 6.54 7.95 16.36
C ALA A 230 6.19 8.44 17.79
N TYR A 231 6.89 9.45 18.28
CA TYR A 231 6.77 10.01 19.62
C TYR A 231 6.00 11.33 19.63
N GLY A 232 5.50 11.77 18.47
CA GLY A 232 4.75 13.02 18.32
C GLY A 232 5.66 14.25 18.24
N LYS A 233 6.96 14.11 17.97
CA LYS A 233 7.80 15.27 17.65
C LYS A 233 7.48 15.72 16.23
N ILE A 234 7.12 16.99 16.07
CA ILE A 234 6.92 17.61 14.75
C ILE A 234 8.27 17.64 14.03
N LEU A 235 8.32 16.99 12.87
CA LEU A 235 9.48 16.95 11.98
C LEU A 235 9.42 18.08 10.94
N PHE A 236 8.22 18.38 10.46
CA PHE A 236 7.90 19.59 9.72
C PHE A 236 6.40 19.85 9.76
N ASP A 237 6.02 21.10 9.50
CA ASP A 237 4.68 21.49 9.12
C ASP A 237 4.77 22.44 7.91
N GLU A 238 3.88 22.27 6.93
CA GLU A 238 3.90 23.00 5.67
C GLU A 238 2.49 23.42 5.27
N LYS A 239 2.34 24.69 4.89
CA LYS A 239 1.12 25.23 4.30
C LYS A 239 1.26 25.20 2.78
N LEU A 240 0.32 24.55 2.10
CA LEU A 240 0.35 24.30 0.67
C LEU A 240 -0.83 25.01 -0.01
N GLY A 241 -0.58 25.61 -1.18
CA GLY A 241 -1.56 26.40 -1.92
C GLY A 241 -1.39 27.92 -1.73
N GLU A 242 -1.98 28.72 -2.62
CA GLU A 242 -1.94 30.18 -2.55
C GLU A 242 -2.89 30.72 -1.46
N GLU A 243 -2.62 31.94 -0.98
CA GLU A 243 -3.39 32.57 0.12
C GLU A 243 -4.85 32.92 -0.26
N ALA A 244 -5.26 32.76 -1.51
CA ALA A 244 -6.59 33.09 -2.02
C ALA A 244 -7.44 31.85 -2.36
N GLU A 245 -7.11 30.69 -1.78
CA GLU A 245 -7.74 29.41 -2.12
C GLU A 245 -8.61 28.88 -0.94
N PHE A 246 -9.62 28.07 -1.25
CA PHE A 246 -10.27 27.18 -0.29
C PHE A 246 -9.85 25.75 -0.58
N ASN A 247 -8.84 25.25 0.13
CA ASN A 247 -8.33 23.90 -0.03
C ASN A 247 -8.51 23.08 1.24
N SER A 248 -8.85 21.81 1.07
CA SER A 248 -8.78 20.82 2.13
C SER A 248 -8.41 19.46 1.57
N ILE A 249 -7.68 18.66 2.35
CA ILE A 249 -7.40 17.26 2.07
C ILE A 249 -8.31 16.41 2.95
N LEU A 250 -9.08 15.52 2.32
CA LEU A 250 -10.07 14.66 2.99
C LEU A 250 -9.63 13.20 3.08
N SER A 251 -8.67 12.77 2.25
CA SER A 251 -8.17 11.39 2.25
C SER A 251 -6.69 11.32 1.93
N MET A 252 -6.00 10.39 2.59
CA MET A 252 -4.58 10.10 2.44
C MET A 252 -4.30 8.60 2.34
N GLU A 253 -3.41 8.20 1.43
CA GLU A 253 -2.91 6.83 1.33
C GLU A 253 -1.40 6.82 1.04
N GLU A 254 -0.63 5.97 1.72
CA GLU A 254 0.77 5.71 1.36
C GLU A 254 0.79 4.76 0.15
N THR A 255 1.42 5.19 -0.94
CA THR A 255 1.59 4.37 -2.13
C THR A 255 2.70 3.34 -1.93
N PRO A 256 2.72 2.22 -2.68
CA PRO A 256 3.76 1.20 -2.56
C PRO A 256 5.20 1.70 -2.76
N ASP A 257 5.40 2.81 -3.49
CA ASP A 257 6.70 3.46 -3.68
C ASP A 257 7.03 4.50 -2.59
N GLY A 258 6.26 4.54 -1.49
CA GLY A 258 6.50 5.36 -0.31
C GLY A 258 6.11 6.83 -0.45
N LYS A 259 5.43 7.20 -1.54
CA LYS A 259 4.80 8.52 -1.68
C LYS A 259 3.48 8.56 -0.90
N VAL A 260 2.96 9.76 -0.71
CA VAL A 260 1.67 9.95 -0.06
C VAL A 260 0.70 10.59 -1.05
N LEU A 261 -0.33 9.85 -1.38
CA LEU A 261 -1.45 10.28 -2.21
C LEU A 261 -2.45 11.02 -1.33
N MET A 262 -2.98 12.12 -1.83
CA MET A 262 -3.89 13.01 -1.13
C MET A 262 -5.03 13.40 -2.07
N ALA A 263 -6.26 13.40 -1.57
CA ALA A 263 -7.43 13.88 -2.31
C ALA A 263 -8.31 14.79 -1.46
N GLY A 264 -9.00 15.72 -2.11
CA GLY A 264 -9.88 16.69 -1.46
C GLY A 264 -10.51 17.66 -2.45
N TYR A 265 -10.53 18.95 -2.10
CA TYR A 265 -11.07 20.01 -2.95
C TYR A 265 -10.22 21.29 -2.89
N THR A 266 -10.41 22.16 -3.87
CA THR A 266 -9.72 23.45 -4.07
C THR A 266 -10.67 24.47 -4.72
N SER A 267 -10.47 25.78 -4.56
CA SER A 267 -11.28 26.81 -5.27
C SER A 267 -10.51 27.59 -6.33
N VAL A 268 -9.39 27.04 -6.82
CA VAL A 268 -8.37 27.76 -7.60
C VAL A 268 -8.85 28.26 -8.97
N GLU A 269 -9.69 27.52 -9.68
CA GLU A 269 -9.83 27.71 -11.14
C GLU A 269 -11.16 28.33 -11.58
N THR A 270 -12.13 28.55 -10.67
CA THR A 270 -13.54 28.70 -11.07
C THR A 270 -14.34 29.72 -10.26
N ASN A 271 -13.95 31.00 -10.24
CA ASN A 271 -14.77 32.11 -9.69
C ASN A 271 -15.45 31.82 -8.31
N GLY A 272 -14.83 30.98 -7.46
CA GLY A 272 -15.32 30.63 -6.13
C GLY A 272 -16.06 29.30 -5.97
N ALA A 273 -16.24 28.46 -7.01
CA ALA A 273 -16.72 27.09 -6.84
C ALA A 273 -15.56 26.14 -6.39
N GLU A 274 -15.90 25.10 -5.63
CA GLU A 274 -14.95 24.05 -5.25
C GLU A 274 -14.76 23.07 -6.42
N ASP A 275 -13.52 22.73 -6.73
CA ASP A 275 -13.10 21.72 -7.70
C ASP A 275 -12.33 20.61 -6.97
N MET A 276 -12.30 19.41 -7.53
CA MET A 276 -11.58 18.27 -6.96
C MET A 276 -10.08 18.54 -6.98
N LEU A 277 -9.41 18.14 -5.90
CA LEU A 277 -7.96 18.27 -5.76
C LEU A 277 -7.33 16.90 -5.56
N VAL A 278 -6.28 16.60 -6.31
CA VAL A 278 -5.41 15.43 -6.09
C VAL A 278 -3.97 15.88 -5.99
N MET A 279 -3.27 15.40 -4.96
CA MET A 279 -1.87 15.70 -4.70
C MET A 279 -1.07 14.40 -4.47
N ILE A 280 0.18 14.39 -4.90
CA ILE A 280 1.16 13.34 -4.59
C ILE A 280 2.35 14.01 -3.93
N TYR A 281 2.61 13.66 -2.67
CA TYR A 281 3.79 14.07 -1.93
C TYR A 281 4.89 13.01 -2.01
N ASP A 282 5.98 13.34 -2.70
CA ASP A 282 7.21 12.53 -2.70
C ASP A 282 8.05 12.94 -1.50
N ARG A 283 8.01 12.10 -0.47
CA ARG A 283 8.71 12.31 0.81
C ARG A 283 10.22 12.39 0.66
N LEU A 284 10.80 11.74 -0.35
CA LEU A 284 12.25 11.69 -0.57
C LEU A 284 12.75 12.97 -1.24
N LYS A 285 12.01 13.45 -2.24
CA LYS A 285 12.34 14.68 -2.95
C LYS A 285 11.82 15.93 -2.26
N LYS A 286 10.94 15.76 -1.27
CA LYS A 286 10.17 16.84 -0.62
C LYS A 286 9.47 17.72 -1.65
N ASN A 287 8.84 17.10 -2.65
CA ASN A 287 8.08 17.82 -3.67
C ASN A 287 6.66 17.27 -3.77
N ILE A 288 5.77 18.13 -4.25
CA ILE A 288 4.35 17.85 -4.40
C ILE A 288 3.99 18.03 -5.86
N THR A 289 3.32 17.02 -6.40
CA THR A 289 2.61 17.13 -7.68
C THR A 289 1.15 17.34 -7.37
N LYS A 290 0.48 18.34 -7.97
CA LYS A 290 -0.94 18.62 -7.77
C LYS A 290 -1.68 18.73 -9.09
N LYS A 291 -2.94 18.30 -9.13
CA LYS A 291 -3.90 18.57 -10.22
C LYS A 291 -5.28 18.86 -9.64
N SER A 292 -5.98 19.78 -10.28
CA SER A 292 -7.38 20.11 -10.04
C SER A 292 -8.27 19.58 -11.17
N PHE A 293 -9.51 19.20 -10.83
CA PHE A 293 -10.51 18.72 -11.78
C PHE A 293 -11.89 19.19 -11.36
N GLY A 294 -12.67 19.76 -12.27
CA GLY A 294 -14.03 20.22 -11.98
C GLY A 294 -14.48 21.27 -12.99
N LYS A 295 -15.72 21.76 -12.87
CA LYS A 295 -16.27 22.78 -13.77
C LYS A 295 -16.92 23.92 -12.99
N HIS A 296 -18.16 24.28 -13.26
CA HIS A 296 -18.72 25.55 -12.79
C HIS A 296 -19.28 25.49 -11.35
N ASN A 297 -19.43 24.30 -10.75
CA ASN A 297 -20.08 24.09 -9.45
C ASN A 297 -19.22 23.22 -8.54
N ALA A 298 -19.58 23.16 -7.24
CA ALA A 298 -18.84 22.42 -6.23
C ALA A 298 -18.66 20.92 -6.57
N ASP A 299 -17.41 20.50 -6.60
CA ASP A 299 -16.90 19.16 -6.88
C ASP A 299 -15.81 18.82 -5.85
N LYS A 300 -15.84 17.61 -5.28
CA LYS A 300 -14.86 17.17 -4.27
C LYS A 300 -14.60 15.67 -4.32
N LEU A 301 -13.39 15.28 -3.91
CA LEU A 301 -13.02 13.88 -3.66
C LEU A 301 -12.94 13.63 -2.15
N ASN A 302 -13.68 12.63 -1.69
CA ASN A 302 -13.75 12.26 -0.27
C ASN A 302 -12.80 11.10 0.07
N SER A 303 -12.54 10.20 -0.87
CA SER A 303 -11.63 9.05 -0.66
C SER A 303 -10.82 8.77 -1.92
N ILE A 304 -9.57 8.34 -1.75
CA ILE A 304 -8.66 7.96 -2.83
C ILE A 304 -7.82 6.76 -2.41
N THR A 305 -7.57 5.85 -3.35
CA THR A 305 -6.78 4.65 -3.12
C THR A 305 -5.96 4.24 -4.34
N THR A 306 -4.93 3.42 -4.13
CA THR A 306 -4.18 2.81 -5.23
C THR A 306 -5.02 1.75 -5.95
N TYR A 307 -5.04 1.80 -7.29
CA TYR A 307 -5.85 0.88 -8.08
C TYR A 307 -5.20 0.60 -9.44
N LYS A 308 -4.98 -0.69 -9.74
CA LYS A 308 -4.52 -1.20 -11.05
C LYS A 308 -3.50 -0.29 -11.77
N GLY A 309 -2.37 -0.05 -11.12
CA GLY A 309 -1.27 0.72 -11.71
C GLY A 309 -1.41 2.23 -11.63
N GLY A 310 -2.51 2.78 -11.14
CA GLY A 310 -2.72 4.20 -10.85
C GLY A 310 -3.56 4.39 -9.59
N TYR A 311 -4.56 5.28 -9.64
CA TYR A 311 -5.34 5.69 -8.45
C TYR A 311 -6.83 5.76 -8.73
N LEU A 312 -7.66 5.27 -7.83
CA LEU A 312 -9.12 5.38 -7.90
C LEU A 312 -9.60 6.32 -6.80
N ALA A 313 -10.46 7.28 -7.16
CA ALA A 313 -11.03 8.24 -6.21
C ALA A 313 -12.55 8.31 -6.35
N THR A 314 -13.21 8.71 -5.26
CA THR A 314 -14.67 8.89 -5.19
C THR A 314 -15.00 10.13 -4.38
N GLY A 315 -16.17 10.71 -4.66
CA GLY A 315 -16.69 11.86 -3.93
C GLY A 315 -18.03 12.32 -4.46
N ALA A 316 -18.16 13.62 -4.67
CA ALA A 316 -19.40 14.24 -5.14
C ALA A 316 -19.14 15.32 -6.18
N SER A 317 -20.06 15.47 -7.13
CA SER A 317 -20.02 16.51 -8.15
C SER A 317 -21.39 17.15 -8.39
N LYS A 318 -21.44 18.48 -8.38
CA LYS A 318 -22.59 19.30 -8.82
C LYS A 318 -22.39 19.91 -10.21
N SER A 319 -21.21 19.76 -10.79
CA SER A 319 -20.88 20.27 -12.12
C SER A 319 -21.44 19.45 -13.28
N LEU A 320 -21.92 18.23 -13.01
CA LEU A 320 -22.48 17.35 -14.02
C LEU A 320 -23.95 17.69 -14.31
N LYS A 321 -24.40 17.52 -15.56
CA LYS A 321 -25.74 17.91 -16.08
C LYS A 321 -26.88 17.70 -15.06
N GLY A 322 -27.64 18.77 -14.79
CA GLY A 322 -28.72 18.84 -13.80
C GLY A 322 -28.19 19.13 -12.40
N ASP A 323 -28.74 20.14 -11.72
CA ASP A 323 -28.23 20.80 -10.50
C ASP A 323 -28.16 19.92 -9.23
N ARG A 324 -28.32 18.60 -9.38
CA ARG A 324 -28.24 17.62 -8.30
C ARG A 324 -26.82 17.10 -8.11
N GLU A 325 -26.43 16.96 -6.85
CA GLU A 325 -25.15 16.41 -6.41
C GLU A 325 -25.11 14.91 -6.66
N LYS A 326 -24.15 14.47 -7.49
CA LYS A 326 -23.99 13.08 -7.93
C LYS A 326 -22.76 12.49 -7.29
N LEU A 327 -22.80 11.18 -6.99
CA LEU A 327 -21.61 10.45 -6.61
C LEU A 327 -20.70 10.42 -7.83
N TYR A 328 -19.46 10.83 -7.65
CA TYR A 328 -18.47 10.88 -8.73
C TYR A 328 -17.34 9.91 -8.44
N MET A 329 -16.90 9.17 -9.45
CA MET A 329 -15.78 8.25 -9.41
C MET A 329 -14.82 8.59 -10.55
N VAL A 330 -13.52 8.51 -10.28
CA VAL A 330 -12.50 8.79 -11.28
C VAL A 330 -11.29 7.90 -11.07
N LYS A 331 -10.77 7.37 -12.18
CA LYS A 331 -9.53 6.60 -12.24
C LYS A 331 -8.47 7.44 -12.91
N PHE A 332 -7.32 7.56 -12.24
CA PHE A 332 -6.13 8.20 -12.73
C PHE A 332 -5.02 7.19 -13.05
N ASP A 333 -4.16 7.51 -14.00
CA ASP A 333 -2.83 6.91 -14.10
C ASP A 333 -1.88 7.45 -13.01
N ARG A 334 -0.60 7.05 -13.03
CA ARG A 334 0.40 7.50 -12.04
C ARG A 334 0.79 8.97 -12.16
N ASP A 335 0.56 9.56 -13.31
CA ASP A 335 0.86 10.95 -13.61
C ASP A 335 -0.39 11.84 -13.40
N LEU A 336 -1.43 11.29 -12.75
CA LEU A 336 -2.71 11.94 -12.48
C LEU A 336 -3.49 12.29 -13.77
N ASN A 337 -3.28 11.61 -14.89
CA ASN A 337 -4.15 11.75 -16.05
C ASN A 337 -5.40 10.90 -15.87
N VAL A 338 -6.57 11.45 -16.18
CA VAL A 338 -7.84 10.73 -16.08
C VAL A 338 -7.88 9.63 -17.14
N GLU A 339 -8.02 8.38 -16.71
CA GLU A 339 -8.24 7.23 -17.58
C GLU A 339 -9.73 7.04 -17.86
N TRP A 340 -10.57 7.18 -16.82
CA TRP A 340 -12.02 7.18 -16.94
C TRP A 340 -12.67 7.85 -15.73
N GLU A 341 -13.89 8.32 -15.92
CA GLU A 341 -14.73 8.89 -14.87
C GLU A 341 -16.17 8.38 -14.99
N ARG A 342 -16.89 8.38 -13.87
CA ARG A 342 -18.30 7.96 -13.79
C ARG A 342 -19.04 8.82 -12.79
N ALA A 343 -20.32 9.00 -13.06
CA ALA A 343 -21.22 9.59 -12.10
C ALA A 343 -22.41 8.67 -11.86
N TYR A 344 -22.84 8.60 -10.61
CA TYR A 344 -23.99 7.85 -10.19
C TYR A 344 -24.94 8.80 -9.46
N LEU A 345 -26.20 8.80 -9.87
CA LEU A 345 -27.26 9.54 -9.19
C LEU A 345 -28.50 8.67 -9.12
N ASP A 346 -28.96 8.46 -7.90
CA ASP A 346 -30.31 8.03 -7.60
C ASP A 346 -30.85 8.92 -6.48
N GLY A 347 -32.16 9.21 -6.49
CA GLY A 347 -32.77 10.17 -5.58
C GLY A 347 -32.41 11.64 -5.87
N ASP A 348 -32.49 12.46 -4.83
CA ASP A 348 -32.26 13.91 -4.86
C ASP A 348 -30.76 14.24 -4.84
N LYS A 349 -29.97 13.43 -4.11
CA LYS A 349 -28.53 13.58 -3.94
C LYS A 349 -27.88 12.21 -3.73
N THR A 350 -26.68 12.00 -4.28
CA THR A 350 -25.84 10.84 -3.97
C THR A 350 -24.40 11.29 -3.77
N VAL A 351 -23.70 10.73 -2.77
CA VAL A 351 -22.32 11.09 -2.43
C VAL A 351 -21.53 9.82 -2.13
N GLY A 352 -20.31 9.69 -2.65
CA GLY A 352 -19.38 8.64 -2.25
C GLY A 352 -18.54 9.10 -1.07
N SER A 353 -18.45 8.29 -0.01
CA SER A 353 -17.65 8.57 1.19
C SER A 353 -16.34 7.78 1.19
N ASP A 354 -16.35 6.51 0.79
CA ASP A 354 -15.17 5.64 0.88
C ASP A 354 -15.07 4.60 -0.24
N ILE A 355 -13.88 4.01 -0.43
CA ILE A 355 -13.56 3.04 -1.47
C ILE A 355 -12.80 1.86 -0.88
N ILE A 356 -13.21 0.65 -1.24
CA ILE A 356 -12.44 -0.56 -0.98
C ILE A 356 -12.14 -1.25 -2.30
N VAL A 357 -10.86 -1.54 -2.56
CA VAL A 357 -10.44 -2.36 -3.69
C VAL A 357 -10.62 -3.83 -3.35
N ASN A 358 -11.39 -4.54 -4.18
CA ASN A 358 -11.63 -5.97 -4.05
C ASN A 358 -10.78 -6.74 -5.07
N HIS A 359 -10.77 -8.07 -4.95
CA HIS A 359 -10.06 -8.94 -5.88
C HIS A 359 -10.46 -8.76 -7.35
N ASP A 360 -11.77 -8.64 -7.63
CA ASP A 360 -12.35 -8.59 -8.97
C ASP A 360 -12.88 -7.20 -9.36
N GLY A 361 -12.60 -6.17 -8.55
CA GLY A 361 -13.08 -4.81 -8.79
C GLY A 361 -12.96 -3.93 -7.55
N PHE A 362 -14.03 -3.23 -7.20
CA PHE A 362 -14.04 -2.32 -6.05
C PHE A 362 -15.47 -2.08 -5.52
N THR A 363 -15.57 -1.67 -4.26
CA THR A 363 -16.82 -1.26 -3.62
C THR A 363 -16.74 0.23 -3.28
N ILE A 364 -17.77 0.98 -3.62
CA ILE A 364 -17.96 2.35 -3.19
C ILE A 364 -19.01 2.39 -2.09
N PHE A 365 -18.66 3.05 -1.00
CA PHE A 365 -19.57 3.37 0.10
C PHE A 365 -19.98 4.84 0.02
N GLY A 366 -21.16 5.16 0.53
CA GLY A 366 -21.68 6.51 0.44
C GLY A 366 -23.04 6.69 1.07
N SER A 367 -23.71 7.75 0.66
CA SER A 367 -25.10 8.02 1.02
C SER A 367 -25.94 8.46 -0.16
N ILE A 368 -27.24 8.23 -0.03
CA ILE A 368 -28.27 8.60 -0.98
C ILE A 368 -29.40 9.32 -0.25
N GLU A 369 -29.82 10.48 -0.75
CA GLU A 369 -30.95 11.23 -0.22
C GLU A 369 -32.16 11.09 -1.13
N LYS A 370 -33.31 10.68 -0.56
CA LYS A 370 -34.60 10.60 -1.25
C LYS A 370 -35.67 11.24 -0.37
N ASN A 371 -36.36 12.25 -0.87
CA ASN A 371 -37.41 12.97 -0.13
C ASN A 371 -36.91 13.46 1.25
N LYS A 372 -35.69 14.02 1.29
CA LYS A 372 -35.00 14.48 2.51
C LYS A 372 -34.65 13.39 3.53
N THR A 373 -34.77 12.11 3.17
CA THR A 373 -34.29 11.00 3.99
C THR A 373 -32.97 10.50 3.42
N GLU A 374 -31.92 10.49 4.23
CA GLU A 374 -30.60 10.00 3.83
C GLU A 374 -30.43 8.53 4.23
N ASN A 375 -29.94 7.69 3.31
CA ASN A 375 -29.64 6.29 3.57
C ASN A 375 -28.21 5.95 3.16
N GLY A 376 -27.61 4.97 3.84
CA GLY A 376 -26.31 4.42 3.46
C GLY A 376 -26.41 3.69 2.12
N LEU A 377 -25.43 3.89 1.25
CA LEU A 377 -25.35 3.32 -0.10
C LEU A 377 -24.09 2.48 -0.25
N ILE A 378 -24.23 1.32 -0.87
CA ILE A 378 -23.13 0.44 -1.28
C ILE A 378 -23.28 0.12 -2.76
N LEU A 379 -22.24 0.39 -3.53
CA LEU A 379 -22.14 0.07 -4.95
C LEU A 379 -20.96 -0.87 -5.19
N ASN A 380 -21.24 -2.09 -5.64
CA ASN A 380 -20.20 -3.04 -6.01
C ASN A 380 -19.96 -3.00 -7.51
N TYR A 381 -18.70 -2.77 -7.87
CA TYR A 381 -18.25 -2.74 -9.24
C TYR A 381 -17.31 -3.91 -9.50
N LYS A 382 -17.60 -4.65 -10.55
CA LYS A 382 -16.68 -5.63 -11.12
C LYS A 382 -15.89 -4.98 -12.24
N ASP A 383 -14.59 -5.19 -12.26
CA ASP A 383 -13.72 -4.68 -13.29
C ASP A 383 -13.28 -5.79 -14.25
N ASN A 384 -14.02 -5.88 -15.36
CA ASN A 384 -13.83 -6.83 -16.44
C ASN A 384 -12.68 -6.46 -17.40
N SER A 385 -11.90 -5.40 -17.14
CA SER A 385 -10.72 -5.05 -17.97
C SER A 385 -9.70 -6.19 -18.07
N SER A 386 -9.67 -7.08 -17.07
CA SER A 386 -8.79 -8.26 -17.04
C SER A 386 -9.29 -9.43 -17.89
N SER A 387 -10.60 -9.55 -18.15
CA SER A 387 -11.21 -10.70 -18.87
C SER A 387 -11.18 -10.55 -20.39
N LEU A 388 -11.25 -9.33 -20.94
CA LEU A 388 -11.11 -9.08 -22.40
C LEU A 388 -9.68 -9.23 -22.93
N LEU A 389 -8.68 -9.02 -22.08
CA LEU A 389 -7.30 -9.34 -22.41
C LEU A 389 -7.11 -10.86 -22.51
N SER A 390 -8.07 -11.65 -22.01
CA SER A 390 -8.13 -13.09 -22.22
C SER A 390 -8.83 -13.51 -23.51
N GLU A 391 -8.99 -12.69 -24.58
CA GLU A 391 -9.69 -13.07 -25.84
C GLU A 391 -8.87 -13.16 -27.15
N THR A 392 -9.02 -14.29 -27.88
CA THR A 392 -7.95 -14.93 -28.72
C THR A 392 -7.75 -14.12 -29.96
N THR A 393 -8.80 -14.03 -30.70
CA THR A 393 -8.71 -13.44 -32.00
C THR A 393 -9.00 -11.94 -31.86
N PRO A 394 -8.30 -11.07 -32.61
CA PRO A 394 -8.71 -9.68 -32.79
C PRO A 394 -10.22 -9.57 -33.11
N GLU A 395 -10.75 -10.56 -33.83
CA GLU A 395 -12.18 -10.71 -34.15
C GLU A 395 -13.06 -10.98 -32.92
N ALA A 396 -12.60 -11.78 -31.95
CA ALA A 396 -13.33 -12.04 -30.69
C ALA A 396 -13.36 -10.78 -29.81
N LYS A 397 -12.23 -10.06 -29.72
CA LYS A 397 -12.17 -8.76 -29.05
C LYS A 397 -13.14 -7.74 -29.66
N ILE A 398 -13.20 -7.66 -30.99
CA ILE A 398 -14.13 -6.77 -31.71
C ILE A 398 -15.58 -7.17 -31.47
N ALA A 399 -15.91 -8.47 -31.50
CA ALA A 399 -17.26 -8.96 -31.24
C ALA A 399 -17.70 -8.74 -29.78
N ALA A 400 -16.79 -8.91 -28.82
CA ALA A 400 -17.01 -8.62 -27.41
C ALA A 400 -17.24 -7.12 -27.20
N LEU A 401 -16.36 -6.26 -27.71
CA LEU A 401 -16.52 -4.79 -27.67
C LEU A 401 -17.84 -4.33 -28.32
N GLN A 402 -18.22 -4.89 -29.48
CA GLN A 402 -19.49 -4.59 -30.15
C GLN A 402 -20.74 -5.01 -29.35
N LYS A 403 -20.65 -6.04 -28.51
CA LYS A 403 -21.75 -6.46 -27.63
C LYS A 403 -22.00 -5.44 -26.52
N TYR A 404 -20.95 -4.83 -25.98
CA TYR A 404 -21.06 -3.85 -24.90
C TYR A 404 -21.46 -2.44 -25.42
N ALA A 405 -21.07 -2.09 -26.64
CA ALA A 405 -21.39 -0.82 -27.34
C ALA A 405 -22.89 -0.51 -27.51
N THR A 406 -23.75 -1.51 -27.35
CA THR A 406 -25.18 -1.41 -27.71
C THR A 406 -26.09 -1.04 -26.54
N LYS A 407 -25.52 -0.78 -25.36
CA LYS A 407 -26.26 -0.23 -24.21
C LYS A 407 -25.77 1.17 -23.87
N ASP A 408 -26.63 2.14 -24.19
CA ASP A 408 -26.66 3.51 -23.69
C ASP A 408 -25.59 4.49 -24.21
N GLY A 409 -25.98 5.21 -25.27
CA GLY A 409 -25.21 6.32 -25.80
C GLY A 409 -25.13 7.50 -24.83
N VAL A 410 -23.98 8.19 -24.82
CA VAL A 410 -23.81 9.65 -25.01
C VAL A 410 -22.32 10.00 -24.97
N SER A 411 -21.94 10.95 -25.85
CA SER A 411 -20.63 11.55 -26.07
C SER A 411 -20.16 12.52 -24.98
N LEU A 412 -18.85 12.77 -24.88
CA LEU A 412 -18.23 14.11 -25.00
C LEU A 412 -16.70 14.04 -25.23
N LEU A 413 -16.32 14.52 -26.44
CA LEU A 413 -15.08 15.17 -26.94
C LEU A 413 -14.04 15.64 -25.90
N SER A 414 -12.74 15.81 -26.15
CA SER A 414 -11.81 15.63 -27.28
C SER A 414 -10.47 16.22 -26.79
N ASN A 415 -9.34 15.51 -26.92
CA ASN A 415 -7.96 16.01 -27.08
C ASN A 415 -6.96 14.98 -26.53
N VAL A 416 -6.45 14.08 -27.38
CA VAL A 416 -5.18 13.40 -27.12
C VAL A 416 -4.41 13.28 -28.43
N LEU A 417 -3.32 14.03 -28.52
CA LEU A 417 -2.27 13.83 -29.51
C LEU A 417 -1.31 12.74 -29.00
N VAL A 418 -0.88 11.93 -29.96
CA VAL A 418 -0.24 10.62 -29.85
C VAL A 418 1.24 10.69 -29.43
N GLN A 419 1.70 9.68 -28.67
CA GLN A 419 2.96 8.99 -28.97
C GLN A 419 2.88 7.47 -28.70
N GLU A 420 3.15 6.71 -29.77
CA GLU A 420 3.23 5.26 -30.03
C GLU A 420 4.34 4.54 -29.24
N PHE A 421 4.50 3.21 -29.08
CA PHE A 421 3.77 1.91 -29.14
C PHE A 421 4.77 0.90 -28.48
N GLU A 422 4.42 -0.28 -27.94
CA GLU A 422 4.32 -1.57 -28.67
C GLU A 422 3.72 -2.71 -27.81
N ASP A 423 3.01 -3.60 -28.51
CA ASP A 423 2.06 -4.64 -28.08
C ASP A 423 2.64 -5.87 -27.36
N ILE A 424 1.83 -6.51 -26.49
CA ILE A 424 1.67 -7.98 -26.51
C ILE A 424 0.20 -8.36 -26.35
N THR A 425 -0.28 -9.15 -27.31
CA THR A 425 -1.61 -9.74 -27.46
C THR A 425 -1.87 -10.86 -26.45
N TYR A 426 -3.11 -10.94 -25.92
CA TYR A 426 -3.56 -12.15 -25.23
C TYR A 426 -5.00 -12.51 -25.58
N ARG A 427 -5.26 -13.81 -25.42
CA ARG A 427 -6.09 -14.72 -26.21
C ARG A 427 -7.07 -15.58 -25.30
N GLY A 428 -8.29 -15.86 -25.79
CA GLY A 428 -9.62 -16.49 -25.43
C GLY A 428 -9.89 -17.45 -24.29
N SER A 429 -10.73 -17.00 -23.33
CA SER A 429 -11.96 -17.57 -22.72
C SER A 429 -12.12 -19.08 -22.45
N GLY A 430 -12.62 -19.40 -21.23
CA GLY A 430 -12.59 -20.70 -20.50
C GLY A 430 -13.47 -21.86 -21.00
N ASP A 431 -13.67 -22.97 -20.29
CA ASP A 431 -13.33 -23.46 -18.93
C ASP A 431 -13.42 -25.01 -18.98
N PRO A 432 -12.44 -25.80 -18.47
CA PRO A 432 -12.82 -27.06 -17.83
C PRO A 432 -11.76 -27.61 -16.84
N LEU A 433 -11.74 -27.22 -15.56
CA LEU A 433 -10.84 -27.87 -14.57
C LEU A 433 -11.47 -28.27 -13.23
N LYS A 434 -12.76 -28.58 -13.25
CA LYS A 434 -13.20 -29.83 -12.62
C LYS A 434 -12.43 -30.99 -13.28
N GLY A 435 -11.24 -31.31 -12.75
CA GLY A 435 -10.63 -32.64 -12.89
C GLY A 435 -9.51 -32.87 -13.91
N LEU A 436 -8.60 -31.93 -14.23
CA LEU A 436 -7.30 -32.35 -14.80
C LEU A 436 -6.15 -32.32 -13.79
N ASN A 437 -5.33 -33.37 -13.87
CA ASN A 437 -4.05 -33.53 -13.20
C ASN A 437 -3.13 -32.33 -13.46
N VAL A 438 -2.94 -31.52 -12.42
CA VAL A 438 -2.15 -30.28 -12.37
C VAL A 438 -0.63 -30.52 -12.52
N SER A 439 -0.17 -31.78 -12.53
CA SER A 439 1.26 -32.11 -12.58
C SER A 439 1.92 -31.92 -13.95
N LYS A 440 1.17 -31.79 -15.05
CA LYS A 440 1.73 -31.83 -16.41
C LYS A 440 2.08 -30.46 -17.04
N SER A 441 1.57 -29.33 -16.53
CA SER A 441 1.77 -28.00 -17.15
C SER A 441 3.02 -27.23 -16.65
N LEU A 442 3.75 -27.83 -15.70
CA LEU A 442 4.99 -27.31 -15.11
C LEU A 442 6.26 -27.86 -15.78
N GLU A 443 6.15 -28.90 -16.63
CA GLU A 443 7.27 -29.52 -17.34
C GLU A 443 7.91 -28.61 -18.42
N ASP A 444 7.23 -27.52 -18.81
CA ASP A 444 7.67 -26.61 -19.88
C ASP A 444 8.41 -25.34 -19.39
N LEU A 445 8.62 -25.16 -18.08
CA LEU A 445 9.44 -24.05 -17.57
C LEU A 445 10.92 -24.41 -17.76
N LYS A 446 11.49 -23.97 -18.90
CA LYS A 446 12.92 -24.13 -19.17
C LYS A 446 13.70 -23.19 -18.25
N VAL A 447 14.20 -23.73 -17.14
CA VAL A 447 14.99 -22.98 -16.16
C VAL A 447 16.47 -23.34 -16.30
N GLY A 448 17.34 -22.33 -16.27
CA GLY A 448 18.78 -22.54 -16.26
C GLY A 448 19.30 -23.10 -14.94
N ASN A 449 20.63 -23.25 -14.86
CA ASN A 449 21.29 -23.81 -13.68
C ASN A 449 21.18 -22.88 -12.48
N TYR A 450 21.21 -23.47 -11.29
CA TYR A 450 21.21 -22.75 -10.02
C TYR A 450 22.60 -22.80 -9.39
N TYR A 451 23.13 -21.63 -9.11
CA TYR A 451 24.42 -21.41 -8.47
C TYR A 451 24.19 -20.89 -7.06
N ALA A 452 24.95 -21.40 -6.10
CA ALA A 452 24.99 -20.89 -4.74
C ALA A 452 26.40 -20.45 -4.35
N LEU A 453 26.55 -19.21 -3.90
CA LEU A 453 27.73 -18.73 -3.19
C LEU A 453 27.37 -18.56 -1.71
N ILE A 454 28.01 -19.32 -0.83
CA ILE A 454 27.65 -19.37 0.59
C ILE A 454 28.89 -19.05 1.42
N ILE A 455 28.80 -18.01 2.24
CA ILE A 455 29.92 -17.46 3.00
C ILE A 455 29.52 -17.39 4.47
N GLY A 456 30.35 -17.96 5.35
CA GLY A 456 30.15 -17.93 6.80
C GLY A 456 31.46 -17.67 7.53
N ILE A 457 31.49 -16.70 8.43
CA ILE A 457 32.72 -16.28 9.11
C ILE A 457 32.47 -16.11 10.61
N ASP A 458 32.98 -17.06 11.40
CA ASP A 458 32.97 -17.02 12.86
C ASP A 458 34.26 -16.45 13.42
N LYS A 459 35.38 -16.83 12.80
CA LYS A 459 36.71 -16.50 13.31
C LYS A 459 37.19 -15.18 12.72
N TYR A 460 37.64 -14.28 13.59
CA TYR A 460 38.27 -13.03 13.20
C TYR A 460 39.58 -12.83 13.97
N THR A 461 40.45 -11.99 13.40
CA THR A 461 41.73 -11.59 13.98
C THR A 461 41.70 -10.10 14.32
N GLY A 462 42.44 -9.67 15.34
CA GLY A 462 42.47 -8.26 15.76
C GLY A 462 41.30 -7.90 16.68
N SER A 463 40.74 -6.69 16.53
CA SER A 463 39.69 -6.17 17.44
C SER A 463 38.27 -6.65 17.14
N TRP A 464 38.08 -7.52 16.14
CA TRP A 464 36.79 -8.12 15.82
C TRP A 464 36.52 -9.32 16.74
N SER A 465 35.43 -9.26 17.50
CA SER A 465 35.00 -10.37 18.34
C SER A 465 34.61 -11.58 17.47
N PRO A 466 35.01 -12.82 17.82
CA PRO A 466 34.50 -14.02 17.15
C PRO A 466 32.98 -14.12 17.23
N LEU A 467 32.34 -14.61 16.17
CA LEU A 467 30.93 -15.00 16.15
C LEU A 467 30.80 -16.50 16.42
N LYS A 468 29.63 -16.96 16.86
CA LYS A 468 29.40 -18.37 17.20
C LYS A 468 28.65 -19.17 16.15
N ASN A 469 27.76 -18.50 15.40
CA ASN A 469 26.75 -19.19 14.60
C ASN A 469 26.90 -19.02 13.09
N ALA A 470 27.70 -18.07 12.60
CA ALA A 470 27.71 -17.67 11.19
C ALA A 470 28.17 -18.80 10.24
N VAL A 471 29.17 -19.60 10.63
CA VAL A 471 29.56 -20.78 9.84
C VAL A 471 28.51 -21.88 9.94
N ASN A 472 27.88 -22.05 11.11
CA ASN A 472 26.84 -23.05 11.30
C ASN A 472 25.59 -22.71 10.45
N ASP A 473 25.20 -21.44 10.39
CA ASP A 473 24.13 -20.91 9.56
C ASP A 473 24.41 -21.19 8.08
N ALA A 474 25.60 -20.82 7.62
CA ALA A 474 26.04 -21.00 6.24
C ALA A 474 26.08 -22.48 5.82
N LYS A 475 26.63 -23.37 6.65
CA LYS A 475 26.62 -24.84 6.39
C LYS A 475 25.22 -25.42 6.37
N THR A 476 24.32 -24.90 7.21
CA THR A 476 22.96 -25.42 7.32
C THR A 476 22.10 -24.96 6.15
N ILE A 477 22.29 -23.74 5.66
CA ILE A 477 21.73 -23.25 4.40
C ILE A 477 22.25 -24.10 3.24
N GLU A 478 23.57 -24.32 3.14
CA GLU A 478 24.15 -25.18 2.11
C GLU A 478 23.50 -26.56 2.09
N THR A 479 23.41 -27.21 3.25
CA THR A 479 22.82 -28.54 3.39
C THR A 479 21.35 -28.55 2.99
N THR A 480 20.57 -27.55 3.41
CA THR A 480 19.14 -27.42 3.09
C THR A 480 18.91 -27.21 1.58
N LEU A 481 19.73 -26.37 0.94
CA LEU A 481 19.67 -26.15 -0.50
C LEU A 481 20.06 -27.41 -1.27
N LYS A 482 21.13 -28.11 -0.85
CA LYS A 482 21.56 -29.39 -1.44
C LYS A 482 20.52 -30.50 -1.27
N SER A 483 19.81 -30.56 -0.16
CA SER A 483 18.88 -31.66 0.12
C SER A 483 17.51 -31.44 -0.53
N LYS A 484 17.01 -30.20 -0.53
CA LYS A 484 15.60 -29.92 -0.82
C LYS A 484 15.36 -29.20 -2.15
N TYR A 485 16.36 -28.50 -2.70
CA TYR A 485 16.19 -27.60 -3.85
C TYR A 485 17.12 -27.93 -5.02
N LYS A 486 16.74 -27.54 -6.25
CA LYS A 486 17.46 -27.84 -7.50
C LYS A 486 18.69 -26.94 -7.73
N PHE A 487 19.67 -26.98 -6.82
CA PHE A 487 20.96 -26.31 -6.97
C PHE A 487 22.01 -27.20 -7.66
N HIS A 488 22.73 -26.63 -8.63
CA HIS A 488 23.64 -27.35 -9.52
C HIS A 488 25.11 -27.10 -9.18
N GLN A 489 25.45 -25.87 -8.79
CA GLN A 489 26.83 -25.46 -8.53
C GLN A 489 26.91 -24.75 -7.19
N PHE A 490 27.95 -25.05 -6.40
CA PHE A 490 28.19 -24.45 -5.10
C PHE A 490 29.62 -23.92 -5.00
N LYS A 491 29.77 -22.69 -4.50
CA LYS A 491 31.00 -22.19 -3.90
C LYS A 491 30.73 -21.85 -2.45
N THR A 492 31.55 -22.39 -1.57
CA THR A 492 31.44 -22.21 -0.12
C THR A 492 32.74 -21.67 0.43
N LEU A 493 32.69 -20.65 1.26
CA LEU A 493 33.86 -20.08 1.93
C LEU A 493 33.58 -19.96 3.43
N TYR A 494 34.33 -20.71 4.24
CA TYR A 494 34.18 -20.69 5.70
C TYR A 494 35.47 -20.20 6.38
N ASN A 495 35.33 -19.28 7.33
CA ASN A 495 36.43 -18.77 8.17
C ASN A 495 37.69 -18.41 7.35
N GLU A 496 38.80 -19.14 7.52
CA GLU A 496 40.09 -18.90 6.90
C GLU A 496 40.04 -18.91 5.36
N GLN A 497 39.01 -19.54 4.78
CA GLN A 497 38.76 -19.52 3.34
C GLN A 497 38.08 -18.24 2.86
N ALA A 498 37.31 -17.57 3.73
CA ALA A 498 36.54 -16.37 3.41
C ALA A 498 37.38 -15.08 3.52
N THR A 499 38.57 -15.10 2.93
CA THR A 499 39.42 -13.90 2.79
C THR A 499 38.83 -12.95 1.76
N ARG A 500 39.20 -11.67 1.80
CA ARG A 500 38.79 -10.67 0.79
C ARG A 500 39.04 -11.16 -0.63
N THR A 501 40.24 -11.69 -0.88
CA THR A 501 40.66 -12.21 -2.18
C THR A 501 39.78 -13.36 -2.63
N ASN A 502 39.49 -14.32 -1.77
CA ASN A 502 38.69 -15.49 -2.13
C ASN A 502 37.21 -15.15 -2.34
N ILE A 503 36.65 -14.22 -1.56
CA ILE A 503 35.29 -13.73 -1.77
C ILE A 503 35.17 -13.02 -3.12
N ILE A 504 36.11 -12.14 -3.47
CA ILE A 504 36.14 -11.46 -4.77
C ILE A 504 36.28 -12.49 -5.91
N ALA A 505 37.22 -13.43 -5.79
CA ALA A 505 37.40 -14.48 -6.80
C ALA A 505 36.14 -15.34 -6.98
N ALA A 506 35.37 -15.57 -5.92
CA ALA A 506 34.10 -16.29 -6.00
C ALA A 506 33.00 -15.46 -6.71
N MET A 507 32.94 -14.14 -6.48
CA MET A 507 32.05 -13.23 -7.21
C MET A 507 32.44 -13.11 -8.69
N GLU A 508 33.73 -12.99 -9.00
CA GLU A 508 34.25 -13.00 -10.37
C GLU A 508 33.95 -14.32 -11.09
N TRP A 509 34.04 -15.44 -10.38
CA TRP A 509 33.64 -16.73 -10.93
C TRP A 509 32.16 -16.75 -11.30
N LEU A 510 31.26 -16.16 -10.49
CA LEU A 510 29.84 -16.04 -10.87
C LEU A 510 29.70 -15.19 -12.14
N VAL A 511 30.38 -14.05 -12.23
CA VAL A 511 30.36 -13.19 -13.43
C VAL A 511 30.85 -13.94 -14.67
N ALA A 512 31.87 -14.78 -14.54
CA ALA A 512 32.48 -15.48 -15.67
C ALA A 512 31.72 -16.74 -16.11
N ASN A 513 30.94 -17.39 -15.23
CA ASN A 513 30.40 -18.73 -15.48
C ASN A 513 28.86 -18.80 -15.54
N VAL A 514 28.17 -17.81 -14.96
CA VAL A 514 26.70 -17.77 -14.94
C VAL A 514 26.19 -17.24 -16.28
N LYS A 515 25.22 -17.94 -16.88
CA LYS A 515 24.58 -17.58 -18.17
C LYS A 515 23.28 -16.81 -17.95
N PRO A 516 22.71 -16.16 -18.98
CA PRO A 516 21.48 -15.37 -18.86
C PRO A 516 20.29 -16.13 -18.28
N ASP A 517 20.16 -17.43 -18.57
CA ASP A 517 19.03 -18.27 -18.16
C ASP A 517 19.20 -18.83 -16.72
N ASP A 518 20.41 -18.69 -16.14
CA ASP A 518 20.81 -19.28 -14.87
C ASP A 518 20.32 -18.42 -13.67
N ASN A 519 20.38 -18.99 -12.47
CA ASN A 519 19.89 -18.40 -11.23
C ASN A 519 20.99 -18.41 -10.15
N VAL A 520 21.13 -17.33 -9.40
CA VAL A 520 22.20 -17.16 -8.42
C VAL A 520 21.63 -16.85 -7.04
N PHE A 521 22.00 -17.65 -6.06
CA PHE A 521 21.75 -17.40 -4.64
C PHE A 521 23.07 -17.07 -3.95
N ILE A 522 23.15 -15.94 -3.27
CA ILE A 522 24.32 -15.54 -2.48
C ILE A 522 23.88 -15.45 -1.03
N TYR A 523 24.53 -16.19 -0.13
CA TYR A 523 24.31 -16.11 1.30
C TYR A 523 25.57 -15.66 2.01
N TYR A 524 25.47 -14.62 2.82
CA TYR A 524 26.55 -14.11 3.66
C TYR A 524 26.10 -14.06 5.11
N SER A 525 26.88 -14.68 6.00
CA SER A 525 26.74 -14.54 7.45
C SER A 525 28.10 -14.21 8.06
N GLY A 526 28.16 -13.11 8.82
CA GLY A 526 29.41 -12.59 9.37
C GLY A 526 29.28 -11.15 9.87
N HIS A 527 30.40 -10.58 10.28
CA HIS A 527 30.48 -9.18 10.67
C HIS A 527 30.31 -8.28 9.46
N GLY A 528 29.81 -7.10 9.74
CA GLY A 528 30.44 -6.00 9.03
C GLY A 528 30.20 -4.66 9.66
N GLU A 529 30.58 -3.64 8.90
CA GLU A 529 30.75 -2.31 9.44
C GLU A 529 30.12 -1.24 8.56
N PHE A 530 29.40 -0.32 9.20
CA PHE A 530 28.98 0.92 8.58
C PHE A 530 29.94 2.04 8.98
N LYS A 531 30.69 2.59 8.02
CA LYS A 531 31.52 3.78 8.27
C LYS A 531 30.68 5.02 8.03
N LYS A 532 30.22 5.65 9.11
CA LYS A 532 29.33 6.83 9.08
C LYS A 532 29.96 7.99 8.31
N GLU A 533 31.27 8.18 8.44
CA GLU A 533 32.03 9.26 7.77
C GLU A 533 32.04 9.10 6.26
N LEU A 534 31.98 7.85 5.78
CA LEU A 534 31.94 7.51 4.36
C LEU A 534 30.52 7.22 3.87
N ASN A 535 29.55 7.19 4.78
CA ASN A 535 28.16 6.79 4.55
C ASN A 535 28.05 5.47 3.75
N LYS A 536 28.90 4.48 4.08
CA LYS A 536 29.08 3.25 3.29
C LYS A 536 29.12 2.01 4.18
N GLY A 537 28.41 0.96 3.77
CA GLY A 537 28.42 -0.36 4.39
C GLY A 537 29.51 -1.29 3.82
N TYR A 538 30.05 -2.15 4.68
CA TYR A 538 31.17 -3.04 4.36
C TYR A 538 31.02 -4.43 4.96
N TRP A 539 31.14 -5.48 4.15
CA TRP A 539 31.37 -6.84 4.64
C TRP A 539 32.80 -6.94 5.19
N VAL A 540 32.98 -7.66 6.31
CA VAL A 540 34.27 -7.87 6.95
C VAL A 540 34.74 -9.30 6.68
N PRO A 541 35.72 -9.51 5.77
CA PRO A 541 36.29 -10.83 5.48
C PRO A 541 37.21 -11.33 6.59
N PHE A 542 37.55 -12.61 6.54
CA PHE A 542 38.59 -13.18 7.38
C PHE A 542 39.95 -12.49 7.12
N GLY A 543 40.63 -12.10 8.20
CA GLY A 543 41.91 -11.37 8.16
C GLY A 543 41.80 -9.85 8.04
N ALA A 544 40.58 -9.29 7.98
CA ALA A 544 40.37 -7.85 8.05
C ALA A 544 40.55 -7.32 9.48
N THR A 545 41.14 -6.12 9.62
CA THR A 545 41.43 -5.48 10.92
C THR A 545 40.74 -4.13 11.02
N THR A 546 40.40 -3.68 12.23
CA THR A 546 39.62 -2.44 12.49
C THR A 546 40.34 -1.12 12.16
N MET A 547 41.65 -1.15 11.89
CA MET A 547 42.45 0.05 11.63
C MET A 547 42.31 0.60 10.20
N SER A 548 41.79 -0.18 9.25
CA SER A 548 41.65 0.24 7.84
C SER A 548 40.55 -0.54 7.11
N THR A 549 39.82 0.15 6.24
CA THR A 549 38.82 -0.46 5.35
C THR A 549 39.42 -1.15 4.12
N SER A 550 40.75 -1.12 3.93
CA SER A 550 41.43 -1.69 2.76
C SER A 550 41.15 -3.18 2.54
N ASN A 551 40.94 -3.92 3.64
CA ASN A 551 40.63 -5.34 3.61
C ASN A 551 39.13 -5.64 3.70
N TYR A 552 38.27 -4.62 3.67
CA TYR A 552 36.82 -4.80 3.64
C TYR A 552 36.33 -4.93 2.20
N ILE A 553 35.07 -5.38 2.04
CA ILE A 553 34.38 -5.38 0.74
C ILE A 553 33.17 -4.47 0.88
N SER A 554 33.10 -3.42 0.07
CA SER A 554 32.02 -2.45 0.22
C SER A 554 30.74 -2.91 -0.47
N ASN A 555 29.58 -2.47 0.02
CA ASN A 555 28.29 -2.79 -0.61
C ASN A 555 28.23 -2.32 -2.09
N SER A 556 28.95 -1.24 -2.45
CA SER A 556 29.09 -0.79 -3.85
C SER A 556 29.87 -1.77 -4.73
N ASP A 557 30.88 -2.45 -4.18
CA ASP A 557 31.61 -3.49 -4.90
C ASP A 557 30.70 -4.70 -5.13
N ILE A 558 29.94 -5.09 -4.10
CA ILE A 558 28.93 -6.16 -4.18
C ILE A 558 27.88 -5.84 -5.25
N GLN A 559 27.34 -4.61 -5.26
CA GLN A 559 26.39 -4.14 -6.29
C GLN A 559 26.98 -4.25 -7.70
N THR A 560 28.25 -3.90 -7.86
CA THR A 560 28.96 -3.95 -9.15
C THR A 560 29.11 -5.38 -9.65
N PHE A 561 29.48 -6.32 -8.78
CA PHE A 561 29.53 -7.74 -9.15
C PHE A 561 28.14 -8.27 -9.49
N ILE A 562 27.12 -7.98 -8.66
CA ILE A 562 25.74 -8.45 -8.89
C ILE A 562 25.17 -7.94 -10.22
N LYS A 563 25.49 -6.70 -10.60
CA LYS A 563 25.17 -6.13 -11.92
C LYS A 563 25.87 -6.88 -13.06
N GLY A 564 27.12 -7.30 -12.86
CA GLY A 564 27.92 -8.02 -13.85
C GLY A 564 27.54 -9.49 -14.04
N ILE A 565 26.94 -10.14 -13.04
CA ILE A 565 26.43 -11.50 -13.15
C ILE A 565 25.29 -11.52 -14.19
N GLN A 566 25.32 -12.44 -15.15
CA GLN A 566 24.36 -12.44 -16.27
C GLN A 566 22.98 -13.04 -15.96
N SER A 567 22.85 -13.84 -14.88
CA SER A 567 21.66 -14.61 -14.48
C SER A 567 20.30 -13.95 -14.71
N GLN A 568 19.27 -14.77 -14.86
CA GLN A 568 17.88 -14.33 -14.88
C GLN A 568 17.52 -13.78 -13.49
N HIS A 569 17.82 -14.54 -12.44
CA HIS A 569 17.55 -14.14 -11.07
C HIS A 569 18.81 -14.19 -10.20
N THR A 570 19.02 -13.14 -9.41
CA THR A 570 20.00 -13.12 -8.32
C THR A 570 19.32 -12.71 -7.04
N LEU A 571 19.40 -13.56 -6.02
CA LEU A 571 18.98 -13.26 -4.66
C LEU A 571 20.22 -13.23 -3.75
N LEU A 572 20.48 -12.09 -3.15
CA LEU A 572 21.44 -11.94 -2.06
C LEU A 572 20.71 -12.04 -0.72
N VAL A 573 21.21 -12.82 0.21
CA VAL A 573 20.73 -12.91 1.57
C VAL A 573 21.89 -12.59 2.51
N ALA A 574 21.80 -11.47 3.23
CA ALA A 574 22.85 -10.99 4.11
C ALA A 574 22.39 -10.99 5.57
N ASP A 575 23.01 -11.86 6.37
CA ASP A 575 22.85 -11.95 7.82
C ASP A 575 24.04 -11.27 8.50
N ALA A 576 24.08 -9.95 8.36
CA ALA A 576 25.12 -9.05 8.85
C ALA A 576 24.49 -7.68 9.13
N CYS A 577 25.16 -6.87 9.95
CA CYS A 577 24.74 -5.48 10.21
C CYS A 577 24.75 -4.65 8.89
N PHE A 578 24.27 -3.41 8.87
CA PHE A 578 24.44 -2.40 7.79
C PHE A 578 23.96 -2.76 6.36
N SER A 579 23.17 -3.81 6.22
CA SER A 579 22.72 -4.33 4.92
C SER A 579 21.70 -3.44 4.20
N GLY A 580 21.07 -2.49 4.90
CA GLY A 580 20.14 -1.50 4.32
C GLY A 580 20.76 -0.51 3.31
N ASP A 581 22.07 -0.25 3.37
CA ASP A 581 22.78 0.61 2.39
C ASP A 581 22.74 0.04 0.96
N ILE A 582 22.50 -1.28 0.83
CA ILE A 582 22.46 -1.96 -0.47
C ILE A 582 21.25 -1.57 -1.34
N PHE A 583 20.20 -1.00 -0.72
CA PHE A 583 18.89 -0.72 -1.33
C PHE A 583 18.72 0.70 -1.88
N ARG A 584 19.76 1.56 -1.86
CA ARG A 584 19.66 2.99 -2.22
C ARG A 584 19.40 3.26 -3.72
N GLY A 585 18.17 3.06 -4.23
CA GLY A 585 17.73 3.40 -5.60
C GLY A 585 16.40 2.75 -6.02
N ASN A 586 15.75 3.29 -7.06
CA ASN A 586 14.39 2.93 -7.48
C ASN A 586 14.32 1.63 -8.29
N THR A 587 13.46 0.70 -7.89
CA THR A 587 13.06 -0.48 -8.71
C THR A 587 11.72 -1.04 -8.23
N MET A 588 10.94 -1.58 -9.17
CA MET A 588 9.52 -1.93 -8.99
C MET A 588 9.32 -3.36 -8.49
N SER A 589 8.45 -3.57 -7.50
CA SER A 589 8.00 -4.90 -7.07
C SER A 589 6.60 -5.24 -7.59
N VAL A 590 6.38 -6.50 -8.01
CA VAL A 590 5.10 -7.01 -8.50
C VAL A 590 4.33 -7.74 -7.38
N PRO A 591 3.03 -7.43 -7.12
CA PRO A 591 2.20 -8.13 -6.13
C PRO A 591 1.77 -9.55 -6.55
N PHE A 592 1.27 -10.34 -5.60
CA PHE A 592 1.21 -11.82 -5.67
C PHE A 592 -0.17 -12.48 -5.79
N GLU A 593 -0.21 -13.58 -6.57
CA GLU A 593 -1.08 -14.75 -6.40
C GLU A 593 -0.29 -16.03 -6.69
N ASN A 594 -0.49 -17.12 -5.94
CA ASN A 594 0.26 -18.37 -6.10
C ASN A 594 -0.30 -19.23 -7.26
N SER A 595 0.09 -18.92 -8.51
CA SER A 595 -0.33 -19.68 -9.70
C SER A 595 0.83 -20.01 -10.65
N PRO A 596 0.74 -21.08 -11.49
CA PRO A 596 1.74 -21.33 -12.53
C PRO A 596 1.92 -20.15 -13.50
N LYS A 597 0.86 -19.37 -13.74
CA LYS A 597 0.89 -18.14 -14.55
C LYS A 597 1.72 -17.04 -13.87
N TYR A 598 1.60 -16.92 -12.55
CA TYR A 598 2.41 -16.04 -11.74
C TYR A 598 3.90 -16.42 -11.82
N TYR A 599 4.25 -17.70 -11.57
CA TYR A 599 5.66 -18.13 -11.64
C TYR A 599 6.26 -17.94 -13.03
N LYS A 600 5.49 -18.21 -14.11
CA LYS A 600 5.93 -17.90 -15.48
C LYS A 600 6.20 -16.40 -15.68
N LYS A 601 5.37 -15.52 -15.12
CA LYS A 601 5.51 -14.06 -15.25
C LYS A 601 6.74 -13.56 -14.50
N VAL A 602 6.89 -13.91 -13.23
CA VAL A 602 8.04 -13.42 -12.44
C VAL A 602 9.35 -14.08 -12.85
N HIS A 603 9.31 -15.29 -13.42
CA HIS A 603 10.47 -15.94 -14.02
C HIS A 603 10.95 -15.23 -15.29
N SER A 604 10.02 -14.65 -16.07
CA SER A 604 10.35 -13.98 -17.34
C SER A 604 11.06 -12.62 -17.19
N LEU A 605 11.02 -12.02 -15.99
CA LEU A 605 11.61 -10.71 -15.71
C LEU A 605 12.94 -10.88 -14.97
N LYS A 606 13.94 -10.06 -15.27
CA LYS A 606 15.22 -10.14 -14.55
C LYS A 606 15.05 -9.72 -13.09
N SER A 607 15.71 -10.40 -12.16
CA SER A 607 15.71 -9.99 -10.75
C SER A 607 17.10 -9.91 -10.13
N ARG A 608 17.31 -8.90 -9.29
CA ARG A 608 18.51 -8.60 -8.50
C ARG A 608 18.03 -8.09 -7.15
N GLN A 609 17.68 -9.00 -6.25
CA GLN A 609 17.04 -8.69 -4.98
C GLN A 609 17.96 -9.01 -3.82
N ALA A 610 17.82 -8.29 -2.71
CA ALA A 610 18.49 -8.60 -1.47
C ALA A 610 17.50 -8.74 -0.32
N MET A 611 17.72 -9.74 0.54
CA MET A 611 17.04 -9.96 1.80
C MET A 611 18.06 -9.83 2.91
N THR A 612 17.74 -9.11 3.96
CA THR A 612 18.74 -8.78 4.97
C THR A 612 18.20 -8.85 6.38
N SER A 613 19.06 -9.14 7.35
CA SER A 613 18.67 -9.35 8.74
C SER A 613 18.22 -8.06 9.44
N GLY A 614 18.78 -6.88 9.14
CA GLY A 614 18.47 -5.63 9.85
C GLY A 614 19.16 -4.37 9.30
N GLY A 615 18.91 -3.21 9.92
CA GLY A 615 19.52 -1.91 9.57
C GLY A 615 20.93 -1.72 10.12
N ILE A 616 21.20 -0.62 10.83
CA ILE A 616 22.54 -0.30 11.40
C ILE A 616 22.76 -1.03 12.75
N GLU A 617 21.80 -1.82 13.19
CA GLU A 617 21.82 -2.52 14.47
C GLU A 617 22.72 -3.77 14.44
N PRO A 618 23.43 -4.10 15.54
CA PRO A 618 24.27 -5.29 15.61
C PRO A 618 23.44 -6.58 15.55
N VAL A 619 23.91 -7.57 14.78
CA VAL A 619 23.34 -8.93 14.77
C VAL A 619 23.58 -9.57 16.14
N MET A 620 22.51 -10.05 16.79
CA MET A 620 22.63 -10.74 18.07
C MET A 620 23.26 -12.13 17.86
N ASP A 621 24.36 -12.40 18.58
CA ASP A 621 25.05 -13.70 18.61
C ASP A 621 24.25 -14.77 19.41
N GLY A 622 23.12 -14.37 20.02
CA GLY A 622 22.16 -15.25 20.69
C GLY A 622 20.92 -15.47 19.82
N GLY A 623 20.87 -16.59 19.11
CA GLY A 623 19.67 -17.03 18.41
C GLY A 623 19.20 -18.41 18.90
N LYS A 624 18.39 -19.09 18.07
CA LYS A 624 17.68 -20.31 18.44
C LYS A 624 18.26 -21.51 17.70
N ASP A 625 18.41 -22.64 18.42
CA ASP A 625 18.92 -23.90 17.88
C ASP A 625 20.31 -23.82 17.23
N GLY A 626 21.19 -22.97 17.78
CA GLY A 626 22.56 -22.78 17.26
C GLY A 626 22.64 -21.93 15.99
N HIS A 627 21.57 -21.19 15.66
CA HIS A 627 21.49 -20.29 14.52
C HIS A 627 21.26 -18.85 14.96
N SER A 628 21.63 -17.86 14.14
CA SER A 628 21.14 -16.48 14.32
C SER A 628 19.60 -16.45 14.25
N VAL A 629 18.94 -15.44 14.82
CA VAL A 629 17.46 -15.35 14.78
C VAL A 629 16.96 -15.25 13.33
N PHE A 630 17.62 -14.46 12.50
CA PHE A 630 17.30 -14.34 11.08
C PHE A 630 17.54 -15.66 10.33
N ALA A 631 18.71 -16.28 10.48
CA ALA A 631 19.05 -17.55 9.83
C ALA A 631 18.11 -18.68 10.27
N TYR A 632 17.72 -18.73 11.54
CA TYR A 632 16.77 -19.69 12.07
C TYR A 632 15.43 -19.62 11.33
N TYR A 633 14.84 -18.43 11.19
CA TYR A 633 13.55 -18.28 10.51
C TYR A 633 13.64 -18.47 9.00
N LEU A 634 14.75 -18.05 8.37
CA LEU A 634 15.04 -18.36 6.97
C LEU A 634 15.10 -19.87 6.73
N LEU A 635 15.86 -20.59 7.56
CA LEU A 635 15.96 -22.04 7.50
C LEU A 635 14.61 -22.70 7.75
N LYS A 636 13.84 -22.20 8.71
CA LYS A 636 12.48 -22.68 8.97
C LYS A 636 11.58 -22.51 7.74
N ALA A 637 11.56 -21.34 7.12
CA ALA A 637 10.75 -21.07 5.92
C ALA A 637 11.12 -21.99 4.74
N LEU A 638 12.42 -22.25 4.53
CA LEU A 638 12.91 -23.18 3.50
C LEU A 638 12.56 -24.65 3.84
N ARG A 639 12.77 -25.07 5.09
CA ARG A 639 12.49 -26.45 5.55
C ARG A 639 11.01 -26.80 5.59
N GLU A 640 10.15 -25.83 5.88
CA GLU A 640 8.68 -25.97 5.90
C GLU A 640 8.05 -25.61 4.53
N ASN A 641 8.85 -25.49 3.47
CA ASN A 641 8.30 -25.33 2.13
C ASN A 641 7.62 -26.59 1.61
N ASP A 642 6.29 -26.56 1.57
CA ASP A 642 5.45 -27.63 1.05
C ASP A 642 5.12 -27.49 -0.44
N SER A 643 5.42 -26.34 -1.05
CA SER A 643 5.20 -26.06 -2.48
C SER A 643 6.41 -26.44 -3.34
N ASP A 644 6.17 -26.99 -4.54
CA ASP A 644 7.23 -27.33 -5.52
C ASP A 644 8.05 -26.10 -5.93
N MET A 645 7.45 -24.91 -5.87
CA MET A 645 8.09 -23.63 -6.11
C MET A 645 7.70 -22.64 -5.00
N MET A 646 8.66 -21.88 -4.51
CA MET A 646 8.44 -20.80 -3.56
C MET A 646 9.42 -19.68 -3.90
N ASP A 647 8.94 -18.45 -4.09
CA ASP A 647 9.80 -17.33 -4.44
C ASP A 647 10.38 -16.60 -3.21
N ALA A 648 11.31 -15.70 -3.48
CA ALA A 648 12.03 -14.91 -2.48
C ALA A 648 11.12 -14.05 -1.59
N SER A 649 10.05 -13.47 -2.13
CA SER A 649 9.13 -12.65 -1.34
C SER A 649 8.25 -13.49 -0.41
N GLN A 650 7.83 -14.69 -0.85
CA GLN A 650 7.11 -15.64 -0.01
C GLN A 650 7.98 -16.13 1.14
N VAL A 651 9.27 -16.37 0.88
CA VAL A 651 10.26 -16.62 1.94
C VAL A 651 10.33 -15.43 2.88
N PHE A 652 10.44 -14.21 2.36
CA PHE A 652 10.55 -13.01 3.19
C PHE A 652 9.32 -12.79 4.10
N ASN A 653 8.11 -12.95 3.55
CA ASN A 653 6.86 -12.80 4.29
C ASN A 653 6.76 -13.80 5.46
N LYS A 654 7.31 -15.00 5.31
CA LYS A 654 7.38 -16.01 6.38
C LYS A 654 8.40 -15.67 7.47
N ILE A 655 9.41 -14.86 7.18
CA ILE A 655 10.48 -14.53 8.17
C ILE A 655 10.34 -13.14 8.79
N LYS A 656 9.72 -12.17 8.10
CA LYS A 656 9.67 -10.76 8.55
C LYS A 656 9.09 -10.62 9.95
N ILE A 657 7.88 -11.14 10.15
CA ILE A 657 7.16 -11.03 11.42
C ILE A 657 7.85 -11.84 12.53
N PRO A 658 8.25 -13.11 12.32
CA PRO A 658 8.92 -13.86 13.38
C PRO A 658 10.28 -13.30 13.81
N VAL A 659 11.10 -12.79 12.89
CA VAL A 659 12.40 -12.16 13.24
C VAL A 659 12.17 -10.90 14.06
N TYR A 660 11.24 -10.04 13.66
CA TYR A 660 10.88 -8.82 14.39
C TYR A 660 10.36 -9.09 15.81
N ASN A 661 9.62 -10.19 16.00
CA ASN A 661 9.10 -10.54 17.32
C ASN A 661 10.14 -11.19 18.25
N ASN A 662 11.28 -11.66 17.74
CA ASN A 662 12.24 -12.48 18.49
C ASN A 662 13.66 -11.89 18.49
N SER A 663 13.85 -10.69 17.97
CA SER A 663 15.13 -9.96 17.97
C SER A 663 14.92 -8.46 17.77
N ASP A 664 15.93 -7.65 18.07
CA ASP A 664 15.95 -6.21 17.73
C ASP A 664 16.24 -5.95 16.24
N GLN A 665 16.23 -7.00 15.42
CA GLN A 665 16.52 -6.92 14.00
C GLN A 665 15.28 -6.53 13.19
N SER A 666 15.45 -5.61 12.23
CA SER A 666 14.39 -5.15 11.32
C SER A 666 14.66 -5.66 9.90
N PRO A 667 14.30 -6.91 9.57
CA PRO A 667 14.66 -7.50 8.29
C PRO A 667 14.00 -6.77 7.14
N ASP A 668 14.73 -6.67 6.03
CA ASP A 668 14.31 -5.91 4.85
C ASP A 668 14.52 -6.72 3.56
N PHE A 669 13.63 -6.53 2.58
CA PHE A 669 13.68 -7.21 1.29
C PHE A 669 13.29 -6.25 0.19
N ASN A 670 14.28 -5.90 -0.63
CA ASN A 670 14.11 -4.94 -1.71
C ASN A 670 15.01 -5.31 -2.90
N PRO A 671 14.70 -4.81 -4.11
CA PRO A 671 15.65 -4.81 -5.20
C PRO A 671 16.97 -4.13 -4.82
N ILE A 672 18.08 -4.64 -5.34
CA ILE A 672 19.42 -4.06 -5.16
C ILE A 672 19.54 -2.85 -6.08
N SER A 673 19.91 -1.71 -5.52
CA SER A 673 20.01 -0.47 -6.31
C SER A 673 20.98 -0.57 -7.48
N LYS A 674 20.61 0.05 -8.62
CA LYS A 674 21.44 0.22 -9.83
C LYS A 674 21.98 -1.09 -10.42
N SER A 675 21.34 -2.22 -10.11
CA SER A 675 21.79 -3.57 -10.49
C SER A 675 21.10 -4.14 -11.74
N GLY A 676 20.02 -3.51 -12.22
CA GLY A 676 19.25 -3.94 -13.38
C GLY A 676 18.14 -4.95 -13.06
N ASP A 677 17.47 -4.80 -11.92
CA ASP A 677 16.24 -5.52 -11.58
C ASP A 677 15.05 -5.00 -12.41
N GLU A 678 14.18 -5.90 -12.88
CA GLU A 678 13.01 -5.61 -13.72
C GLU A 678 11.69 -6.03 -13.06
N GLY A 679 11.71 -6.35 -11.76
CA GLY A 679 10.55 -6.83 -10.99
C GLY A 679 10.32 -8.34 -11.04
N GLY A 680 11.29 -9.13 -11.49
CA GLY A 680 11.25 -10.59 -11.40
C GLY A 680 11.40 -11.12 -9.97
N GLN A 681 11.41 -12.44 -9.80
CA GLN A 681 11.60 -13.07 -8.49
C GLN A 681 12.52 -14.28 -8.58
N PHE A 682 13.43 -14.42 -7.61
CA PHE A 682 14.17 -15.68 -7.46
C PHE A 682 13.25 -16.77 -6.94
N ILE A 683 13.17 -17.91 -7.63
CA ILE A 683 12.29 -19.03 -7.29
C ILE A 683 13.11 -20.20 -6.74
N PHE A 684 12.82 -20.61 -5.51
CA PHE A 684 13.31 -21.85 -4.92
C PHE A 684 12.49 -23.04 -5.45
N MET A 685 13.07 -23.79 -6.38
CA MET A 685 12.44 -25.01 -6.92
C MET A 685 12.87 -26.25 -6.15
N LYS A 686 11.90 -27.01 -5.62
CA LYS A 686 12.17 -28.29 -4.93
C LYS A 686 12.69 -29.34 -5.92
N LYS A 687 13.50 -30.27 -5.39
CA LYS A 687 14.06 -31.39 -6.16
C LYS A 687 13.00 -32.33 -6.69
#